data_AF-A0A6D0EZZ0-F1
#
_entry.id   AF-A0A6D0EZZ0-F1
#
_cell.length_a   1.000
_cell.length_b   1.000
_cell.length_c   1.000
_cell.angle_alpha   90.00
_cell.angle_beta   90.00
_cell.angle_gamma   90.00
#
_symmetry.space_group_name_H-M   'P 1'
#
loop_
_entity.id
_entity.type
_entity.pdbx_description
1 polymer ?
#
loop_
_entity_poly.entity_id
_entity_poly.type
_entity_poly.pdbx_seq_one_letter_code
_entity_poly.pdbx_strand_id
1 'polypeptide(L)'
;KWDEERFGLEYDLDIYMIVAVDFFNMGAMENKGLNIFNSKYVLARTDTATDKDYLDIERVIGHEYFHNWTGNRVTCRDWFQLSLKEGLTVFRDQEFSSDLGSRAVNRINNVRTMRGLQFAEDASPMAHPIRPDMVIEMNNFYTLTVYEKGAEVIRMIHTLLGEENFQKGMQLYFERHDGSAATCDDFVQAMEDASNVDLSHFRRWYSQSGTPIVTVKDDYNPETEQYTLTISQRTPATPDQAEKQPLHIPFAIELYDNEGKVIPLQKGGHPVNSVLNVTQAEQTFVFDNVYFQPVPALLCEFSAPVKLEYKWSDQQLTFLMRHARNDFSRWDAAQSLLATYIKLNVARHQQGQPLSLPVHVADAFRAVLLDEKIDPALAAEILTLPSVNEMAELFDIIDPIAIAEVREALTRTLATELADELLAIYNANYQSEYRVEHEDIAKRTLRNACLRFLAFGETHLADVLVSKQYHEANNMTDALAALSAAVAAQLPCRDALMQEYDDKWHQDGLVMDKWFILQATSPAANVLETVRGLLQHRSFTMSNPNRIRSLIGAFAGSNPAAFHAEDGSGYQFLVEMLTDLNSRNPQVASRLIEPLIRLKRYDAKRQEKMRAALEQLKGLENLSGDLYEKITKALA
;
A
#
# COMPACT_ATOMS: atom_id res chain seq x y z
N LYS A 1 -12.28 -2.37 -24.52
CA LYS A 1 -10.96 -2.51 -25.20
C LYS A 1 -9.96 -3.35 -24.44
N TRP A 2 -9.34 -2.91 -23.34
CA TRP A 2 -8.31 -3.73 -22.67
C TRP A 2 -8.82 -5.11 -22.23
N ASP A 3 -10.05 -5.18 -21.69
CA ASP A 3 -10.65 -6.47 -21.30
C ASP A 3 -10.89 -7.40 -22.50
N GLU A 4 -11.12 -6.85 -23.70
CA GLU A 4 -11.19 -7.61 -24.94
C GLU A 4 -9.81 -8.14 -25.35
N GLU A 5 -8.77 -7.30 -25.22
CA GLU A 5 -7.40 -7.64 -25.62
C GLU A 5 -6.75 -8.65 -24.68
N ARG A 6 -6.93 -8.47 -23.38
CA ARG A 6 -6.25 -9.27 -22.36
C ARG A 6 -7.04 -10.51 -21.94
N PHE A 7 -8.37 -10.40 -21.83
CA PHE A 7 -9.23 -11.49 -21.35
C PHE A 7 -10.23 -12.01 -22.40
N GLY A 8 -10.36 -11.34 -23.56
CA GLY A 8 -11.34 -11.74 -24.58
C GLY A 8 -12.79 -11.45 -24.16
N LEU A 9 -13.02 -10.45 -23.30
CA LEU A 9 -14.31 -10.18 -22.69
C LEU A 9 -14.93 -8.88 -23.23
N GLU A 10 -16.03 -9.01 -23.97
CA GLU A 10 -16.82 -7.88 -24.48
C GLU A 10 -17.90 -7.46 -23.47
N TYR A 11 -18.33 -6.20 -23.55
CA TYR A 11 -19.52 -5.75 -22.83
C TYR A 11 -20.78 -6.42 -23.42
N ASP A 12 -21.76 -6.73 -22.57
CA ASP A 12 -22.89 -7.62 -22.91
C ASP A 12 -24.26 -6.92 -22.94
N LEU A 13 -24.29 -5.58 -22.90
CA LEU A 13 -25.51 -4.77 -23.00
C LEU A 13 -25.35 -3.62 -24.02
N ASP A 14 -26.46 -2.97 -24.34
CA ASP A 14 -26.52 -1.89 -25.33
C ASP A 14 -26.02 -0.53 -24.82
N ILE A 15 -26.06 -0.31 -23.50
CA ILE A 15 -25.75 0.98 -22.88
C ILE A 15 -24.93 0.74 -21.60
N TYR A 16 -23.91 1.58 -21.39
CA TYR A 16 -23.12 1.65 -20.16
C TYR A 16 -23.32 3.03 -19.52
N MET A 17 -23.97 3.08 -18.36
CA MET A 17 -24.23 4.34 -17.64
C MET A 17 -23.36 4.46 -16.39
N ILE A 18 -22.83 5.66 -16.14
CA ILE A 18 -22.12 6.02 -14.92
C ILE A 18 -22.77 7.27 -14.33
N VAL A 19 -23.11 7.23 -13.04
CA VAL A 19 -23.64 8.37 -12.29
C VAL A 19 -22.67 8.76 -11.18
N ALA A 20 -22.12 9.97 -11.25
CA ALA A 20 -21.29 10.53 -10.19
C ALA A 20 -22.15 11.17 -9.09
N VAL A 21 -21.91 10.80 -7.83
CA VAL A 21 -22.61 11.34 -6.66
C VAL A 21 -21.63 11.75 -5.56
N ASP A 22 -21.90 12.88 -4.91
CA ASP A 22 -21.00 13.45 -3.87
C ASP A 22 -21.13 12.77 -2.51
N PHE A 23 -22.25 12.06 -2.29
CA PHE A 23 -22.58 11.42 -1.02
C PHE A 23 -22.60 9.90 -1.20
N PHE A 24 -21.43 9.27 -1.04
CA PHE A 24 -21.26 7.83 -1.21
C PHE A 24 -20.32 7.25 -0.16
N ASN A 25 -20.72 6.15 0.46
CA ASN A 25 -19.91 5.47 1.47
C ASN A 25 -18.75 4.69 0.85
N MET A 26 -18.95 4.03 -0.29
CA MET A 26 -17.89 3.25 -0.93
C MET A 26 -17.12 4.10 -1.96
N GLY A 27 -16.27 3.47 -2.76
CA GLY A 27 -15.61 4.13 -3.88
C GLY A 27 -16.54 4.25 -5.08
N ALA A 28 -16.98 3.12 -5.60
CA ALA A 28 -18.01 3.01 -6.62
C ALA A 28 -18.79 1.69 -6.41
N MET A 29 -19.70 1.37 -7.33
CA MET A 29 -20.55 0.18 -7.27
C MET A 29 -20.95 -0.27 -8.68
N GLU A 30 -20.78 -1.56 -8.94
CA GLU A 30 -20.85 -2.24 -10.23
C GLU A 30 -22.27 -2.60 -10.71
N ASN A 31 -23.32 -1.84 -10.33
CA ASN A 31 -24.70 -2.20 -10.67
C ASN A 31 -24.84 -2.37 -12.20
N LYS A 32 -25.33 -3.54 -12.63
CA LYS A 32 -25.31 -3.96 -14.04
C LYS A 32 -25.89 -2.89 -14.99
N GLY A 33 -25.02 -2.28 -15.78
CA GLY A 33 -25.35 -1.25 -16.77
C GLY A 33 -25.62 0.15 -16.23
N LEU A 34 -25.56 0.36 -14.91
CA LEU A 34 -25.79 1.64 -14.23
C LEU A 34 -24.90 1.78 -12.98
N ASN A 35 -23.61 1.97 -13.21
CA ASN A 35 -22.68 2.09 -12.10
C ASN A 35 -22.88 3.44 -11.38
N ILE A 36 -22.74 3.41 -10.05
CA ILE A 36 -22.83 4.62 -9.21
C ILE A 36 -21.46 4.85 -8.59
N PHE A 37 -20.88 6.01 -8.84
CA PHE A 37 -19.53 6.35 -8.42
C PHE A 37 -19.56 7.51 -7.42
N ASN A 38 -18.69 7.45 -6.41
CA ASN A 38 -18.30 8.64 -5.69
C ASN A 38 -17.63 9.62 -6.67
N SER A 39 -18.04 10.89 -6.66
CA SER A 39 -17.49 11.92 -7.58
C SER A 39 -15.96 12.01 -7.57
N LYS A 40 -15.31 11.63 -6.47
CA LYS A 40 -13.83 11.52 -6.35
C LYS A 40 -13.21 10.66 -7.45
N TYR A 41 -13.91 9.62 -7.89
CA TYR A 41 -13.43 8.65 -8.89
C TYR A 41 -14.05 8.89 -10.28
N VAL A 42 -14.49 10.11 -10.57
CA VAL A 42 -15.00 10.51 -11.90
C VAL A 42 -14.51 11.90 -12.32
N LEU A 43 -14.60 12.89 -11.44
CA LEU A 43 -14.39 14.29 -11.80
C LEU A 43 -12.90 14.66 -11.78
N ALA A 44 -12.32 14.96 -12.93
CA ALA A 44 -10.95 15.45 -13.03
C ALA A 44 -10.77 16.55 -14.07
N ARG A 45 -10.06 17.61 -13.66
CA ARG A 45 -9.47 18.63 -14.53
C ARG A 45 -8.06 18.93 -14.03
N THR A 46 -7.19 19.43 -14.91
CA THR A 46 -5.76 19.64 -14.60
C THR A 46 -5.54 20.61 -13.43
N ASP A 47 -6.46 21.54 -13.20
CA ASP A 47 -6.43 22.52 -12.12
C ASP A 47 -7.06 22.04 -10.81
N THR A 48 -7.73 20.88 -10.79
CA THR A 48 -8.44 20.34 -9.61
C THR A 48 -7.97 18.93 -9.19
N ALA A 49 -7.46 18.15 -10.13
CA ALA A 49 -7.07 16.75 -9.96
C ALA A 49 -5.56 16.58 -10.20
N THR A 50 -4.94 15.80 -9.32
CA THR A 50 -3.54 15.39 -9.41
C THR A 50 -3.38 14.19 -10.34
N ASP A 51 -2.14 13.86 -10.73
CA ASP A 51 -1.81 12.64 -11.48
C ASP A 51 -2.35 11.40 -10.76
N LYS A 52 -2.23 11.37 -9.43
CA LYS A 52 -2.77 10.28 -8.60
C LYS A 52 -4.30 10.19 -8.74
N ASP A 53 -5.01 11.31 -8.78
CA ASP A 53 -6.46 11.28 -8.96
C ASP A 53 -6.83 10.76 -10.36
N TYR A 54 -6.12 11.16 -11.41
CA TYR A 54 -6.32 10.63 -12.76
C TYR A 54 -6.12 9.10 -12.83
N LEU A 55 -5.04 8.59 -12.23
CA LEU A 55 -4.77 7.15 -12.19
C LEU A 55 -5.73 6.38 -11.26
N ASP A 56 -6.18 7.00 -10.16
CA ASP A 56 -7.22 6.41 -9.30
C ASP A 56 -8.58 6.36 -10.03
N ILE A 57 -8.91 7.36 -10.85
CA ILE A 57 -10.11 7.35 -11.72
C ILE A 57 -9.99 6.23 -12.76
N GLU A 58 -8.85 6.13 -13.45
CA GLU A 58 -8.60 5.04 -14.42
C GLU A 58 -8.80 3.67 -13.77
N ARG A 59 -8.14 3.44 -12.63
CA ARG A 59 -8.21 2.17 -11.90
C ARG A 59 -9.63 1.84 -11.46
N VAL A 60 -10.36 2.78 -10.85
CA VAL A 60 -11.71 2.50 -10.33
C VAL A 60 -12.73 2.38 -11.46
N ILE A 61 -12.63 3.17 -12.54
CA ILE A 61 -13.47 2.97 -13.73
C ILE A 61 -13.22 1.59 -14.34
N GLY A 62 -11.96 1.19 -14.46
CA GLY A 62 -11.58 -0.16 -14.89
C GLY A 62 -12.18 -1.24 -13.98
N HIS A 63 -11.97 -1.13 -12.67
CA HIS A 63 -12.47 -2.06 -11.66
C HIS A 63 -13.97 -2.33 -11.81
N GLU A 64 -14.80 -1.29 -11.81
CA GLU A 64 -16.26 -1.46 -11.91
C GLU A 64 -16.70 -1.95 -13.31
N TYR A 65 -15.92 -1.67 -14.36
CA TYR A 65 -16.15 -2.26 -15.68
C TYR A 65 -15.82 -3.76 -15.69
N PHE A 66 -14.71 -4.16 -15.09
CA PHE A 66 -14.25 -5.55 -15.05
C PHE A 66 -15.19 -6.45 -14.25
N HIS A 67 -15.86 -5.91 -13.23
CA HIS A 67 -16.93 -6.59 -12.50
C HIS A 67 -18.10 -7.02 -13.39
N ASN A 68 -18.27 -6.46 -14.59
CA ASN A 68 -19.28 -6.89 -15.55
C ASN A 68 -19.23 -8.41 -15.80
N TRP A 69 -18.01 -8.97 -15.79
CA TRP A 69 -17.77 -10.41 -15.87
C TRP A 69 -17.51 -11.03 -14.50
N THR A 70 -16.53 -10.49 -13.77
CA THR A 70 -16.06 -11.02 -12.47
C THR A 70 -16.82 -10.41 -11.30
N GLY A 71 -18.12 -10.68 -11.19
CA GLY A 71 -18.98 -10.19 -10.12
C GLY A 71 -20.46 -10.11 -10.50
N ASN A 72 -20.72 -9.78 -11.77
CA ASN A 72 -22.08 -9.67 -12.31
C ASN A 72 -22.50 -10.91 -13.09
N ARG A 73 -21.77 -11.29 -14.14
CA ARG A 73 -22.10 -12.48 -14.96
C ARG A 73 -21.85 -13.78 -14.22
N VAL A 74 -20.77 -13.84 -13.47
CA VAL A 74 -20.60 -14.82 -12.39
C VAL A 74 -20.58 -14.05 -11.07
N THR A 75 -21.55 -14.31 -10.21
CA THR A 75 -21.69 -13.59 -8.94
C THR A 75 -21.36 -14.48 -7.74
N CYS A 76 -21.41 -13.94 -6.52
CA CYS A 76 -21.10 -14.67 -5.29
C CYS A 76 -22.31 -15.49 -4.82
N ARG A 77 -22.12 -16.79 -4.55
CA ARG A 77 -23.14 -17.67 -3.95
C ARG A 77 -23.63 -17.16 -2.59
N ASP A 78 -22.70 -16.65 -1.80
CA ASP A 78 -22.90 -16.03 -0.50
C ASP A 78 -21.79 -15.01 -0.23
N TRP A 79 -21.99 -14.13 0.75
CA TRP A 79 -21.08 -13.03 1.01
C TRP A 79 -19.71 -13.45 1.58
N PHE A 80 -19.56 -14.67 2.12
CA PHE A 80 -18.25 -15.17 2.50
C PHE A 80 -17.34 -15.33 1.27
N GLN A 81 -17.94 -15.51 0.08
CA GLN A 81 -17.23 -15.60 -1.19
C GLN A 81 -16.82 -14.22 -1.74
N LEU A 82 -16.91 -13.11 -0.98
CA LEU A 82 -16.66 -11.76 -1.51
C LEU A 82 -15.34 -11.65 -2.29
N SER A 83 -14.26 -12.26 -1.81
CA SER A 83 -12.95 -12.23 -2.50
C SER A 83 -12.94 -12.96 -3.86
N LEU A 84 -13.94 -13.80 -4.17
CA LEU A 84 -14.14 -14.37 -5.52
C LEU A 84 -14.24 -13.26 -6.55
N LYS A 85 -15.06 -12.24 -6.28
CA LYS A 85 -15.21 -11.08 -7.17
C LYS A 85 -14.18 -10.01 -6.86
N GLU A 86 -13.95 -9.69 -5.58
CA GLU A 86 -13.09 -8.55 -5.24
C GLU A 86 -11.61 -8.85 -5.49
N GLY A 87 -11.08 -9.99 -5.03
CA GLY A 87 -9.68 -10.32 -5.26
C GLY A 87 -9.36 -10.46 -6.75
N LEU A 88 -10.27 -11.06 -7.53
CA LEU A 88 -10.10 -11.23 -8.96
C LEU A 88 -10.26 -9.91 -9.74
N THR A 89 -11.21 -9.07 -9.38
CA THR A 89 -11.40 -7.76 -10.03
C THR A 89 -10.30 -6.78 -9.66
N VAL A 90 -9.83 -6.77 -8.41
CA VAL A 90 -8.62 -6.00 -8.03
C VAL A 90 -7.41 -6.48 -8.82
N PHE A 91 -7.19 -7.79 -8.93
CA PHE A 91 -6.12 -8.30 -9.79
C PHE A 91 -6.24 -7.79 -11.25
N ARG A 92 -7.45 -7.77 -11.81
CA ARG A 92 -7.72 -7.24 -13.16
C ARG A 92 -7.45 -5.74 -13.26
N ASP A 93 -7.85 -4.93 -12.28
CA ASP A 93 -7.57 -3.49 -12.31
C ASP A 93 -6.08 -3.15 -12.12
N GLN A 94 -5.36 -3.96 -11.33
CA GLN A 94 -3.92 -3.83 -11.17
C GLN A 94 -3.19 -4.21 -12.48
N GLU A 95 -3.62 -5.27 -13.16
CA GLU A 95 -3.07 -5.67 -14.46
C GLU A 95 -3.38 -4.64 -15.54
N PHE A 96 -4.59 -4.08 -15.56
CA PHE A 96 -4.97 -2.99 -16.47
C PHE A 96 -4.09 -1.75 -16.29
N SER A 97 -3.98 -1.25 -15.06
CA SER A 97 -3.16 -0.09 -14.72
C SER A 97 -1.67 -0.33 -15.02
N SER A 98 -1.22 -1.58 -14.89
CA SER A 98 0.16 -1.98 -15.17
C SER A 98 0.47 -2.14 -16.66
N ASP A 99 -0.50 -2.54 -17.48
CA ASP A 99 -0.34 -2.67 -18.93
C ASP A 99 -0.38 -1.33 -19.65
N LEU A 100 -1.24 -0.41 -19.19
CA LEU A 100 -1.33 0.94 -19.76
C LEU A 100 -0.21 1.85 -19.26
N GLY A 101 0.11 1.74 -17.96
CA GLY A 101 1.08 2.60 -17.28
C GLY A 101 2.40 1.92 -16.93
N SER A 102 2.97 2.33 -15.80
CA SER A 102 4.21 1.73 -15.29
C SER A 102 3.88 0.51 -14.42
N ARG A 103 4.14 -0.69 -14.94
CA ARG A 103 4.00 -1.95 -14.19
C ARG A 103 4.82 -1.96 -12.90
N ALA A 104 6.04 -1.42 -12.93
CA ALA A 104 6.91 -1.35 -11.75
C ALA A 104 6.31 -0.45 -10.65
N VAL A 105 5.85 0.76 -11.00
CA VAL A 105 5.22 1.69 -10.03
C VAL A 105 3.93 1.13 -9.46
N ASN A 106 3.08 0.52 -10.30
CA ASN A 106 1.86 -0.15 -9.82
C ASN A 106 2.21 -1.27 -8.83
N ARG A 107 3.15 -2.15 -9.20
CA ARG A 107 3.57 -3.24 -8.32
C ARG A 107 4.13 -2.73 -6.99
N ILE A 108 5.00 -1.73 -7.03
CA ILE A 108 5.58 -1.08 -5.85
C ILE A 108 4.47 -0.56 -4.93
N ASN A 109 3.54 0.23 -5.46
CA ASN A 109 2.48 0.85 -4.65
C ASN A 109 1.50 -0.19 -4.07
N ASN A 110 1.17 -1.24 -4.82
CA ASN A 110 0.35 -2.34 -4.31
C ASN A 110 1.07 -3.07 -3.15
N VAL A 111 2.38 -3.28 -3.27
CA VAL A 111 3.20 -3.87 -2.19
C VAL A 111 3.31 -2.94 -0.97
N ARG A 112 3.40 -1.62 -1.16
CA ARG A 112 3.34 -0.66 -0.03
C ARG A 112 2.02 -0.79 0.73
N THR A 113 0.89 -0.87 0.02
CA THR A 113 -0.43 -1.09 0.62
C THR A 113 -0.49 -2.42 1.38
N MET A 114 0.01 -3.50 0.79
CA MET A 114 0.07 -4.81 1.45
C MET A 114 0.92 -4.76 2.73
N ARG A 115 2.16 -4.29 2.64
CA ARG A 115 3.12 -4.30 3.75
C ARG A 115 2.79 -3.31 4.85
N GLY A 116 2.26 -2.14 4.51
CA GLY A 116 2.00 -1.06 5.47
C GLY A 116 0.59 -1.05 6.06
N LEU A 117 -0.41 -1.58 5.34
CA LEU A 117 -1.81 -1.52 5.77
C LEU A 117 -2.43 -2.91 5.94
N GLN A 118 -2.31 -3.80 4.95
CA GLN A 118 -2.93 -5.12 5.02
C GLN A 118 -2.27 -6.01 6.09
N PHE A 119 -0.93 -6.03 6.18
CA PHE A 119 -0.23 -6.75 7.24
C PHE A 119 -0.63 -6.28 8.64
N ALA A 120 -0.89 -4.98 8.81
CA ALA A 120 -1.38 -4.44 10.07
C ALA A 120 -2.80 -4.91 10.40
N GLU A 121 -3.67 -5.09 9.40
CA GLU A 121 -5.01 -5.69 9.56
C GLU A 121 -4.93 -7.18 9.91
N ASP A 122 -4.06 -7.93 9.25
CA ASP A 122 -3.86 -9.38 9.44
C ASP A 122 -3.19 -9.74 10.78
N ALA A 123 -2.59 -8.74 11.44
CA ALA A 123 -2.06 -8.81 12.80
C ALA A 123 -2.99 -8.18 13.86
N SER A 124 -4.19 -7.74 13.46
CA SER A 124 -5.15 -7.03 14.33
C SER A 124 -6.22 -7.98 14.90
N PRO A 125 -7.04 -7.51 15.86
CA PRO A 125 -8.24 -8.25 16.30
C PRO A 125 -9.27 -8.52 15.19
N MET A 126 -9.19 -7.78 14.08
CA MET A 126 -10.04 -7.97 12.90
C MET A 126 -9.40 -8.89 11.85
N ALA A 127 -8.31 -9.60 12.16
CA ALA A 127 -7.75 -10.61 11.25
C ALA A 127 -8.82 -11.64 10.83
N HIS A 128 -8.80 -11.98 9.54
CA HIS A 128 -9.69 -12.96 8.91
C HIS A 128 -9.03 -13.53 7.65
N PRO A 129 -9.36 -14.75 7.21
CA PRO A 129 -8.93 -15.23 5.90
C PRO A 129 -9.64 -14.47 4.78
N ILE A 130 -9.10 -14.51 3.55
CA ILE A 130 -9.71 -13.81 2.39
C ILE A 130 -11.12 -14.32 2.06
N ARG A 131 -11.47 -15.55 2.49
CA ARG A 131 -12.84 -16.07 2.55
C ARG A 131 -13.21 -16.23 4.03
N PRO A 132 -13.83 -15.22 4.66
CA PRO A 132 -14.12 -15.25 6.09
C PRO A 132 -14.96 -16.46 6.51
N ASP A 133 -14.76 -16.96 7.73
CA ASP A 133 -15.58 -18.05 8.30
C ASP A 133 -16.71 -17.53 9.21
N MET A 134 -16.59 -16.30 9.72
CA MET A 134 -17.53 -15.69 10.66
C MET A 134 -17.65 -14.18 10.41
N VAL A 135 -18.88 -13.69 10.31
CA VAL A 135 -19.23 -12.29 10.05
C VAL A 135 -20.41 -11.91 10.93
N ILE A 136 -20.34 -10.77 11.64
CA ILE A 136 -21.50 -10.16 12.29
C ILE A 136 -22.13 -9.12 11.35
N GLU A 137 -21.33 -8.18 10.84
CA GLU A 137 -21.78 -7.15 9.89
C GLU A 137 -20.96 -7.24 8.60
N MET A 138 -21.59 -7.58 7.48
CA MET A 138 -20.86 -7.85 6.23
C MET A 138 -20.16 -6.61 5.68
N ASN A 139 -20.68 -5.41 5.93
CA ASN A 139 -20.02 -4.17 5.50
C ASN A 139 -18.63 -3.98 6.15
N ASN A 140 -18.35 -4.64 7.28
CA ASN A 140 -17.02 -4.64 7.91
C ASN A 140 -15.97 -5.44 7.14
N PHE A 141 -16.39 -6.31 6.20
CA PHE A 141 -15.51 -7.24 5.47
C PHE A 141 -15.16 -6.75 4.05
N TYR A 142 -15.48 -5.50 3.73
CA TYR A 142 -14.92 -4.80 2.56
C TYR A 142 -13.49 -4.31 2.88
N THR A 143 -12.58 -5.24 3.10
CA THR A 143 -11.30 -5.03 3.80
C THR A 143 -10.10 -5.09 2.88
N LEU A 144 -8.94 -4.64 3.37
CA LEU A 144 -7.67 -4.79 2.65
C LEU A 144 -7.34 -6.27 2.44
N THR A 145 -7.75 -7.14 3.37
CA THR A 145 -7.57 -8.59 3.24
C THR A 145 -8.41 -9.19 2.11
N VAL A 146 -9.71 -8.87 2.03
CA VAL A 146 -10.58 -9.42 0.97
C VAL A 146 -10.21 -8.90 -0.42
N TYR A 147 -9.80 -7.64 -0.52
CA TYR A 147 -9.44 -6.96 -1.77
C TYR A 147 -7.99 -7.22 -2.16
N GLU A 148 -7.04 -6.66 -1.41
CA GLU A 148 -5.62 -6.61 -1.81
C GLU A 148 -4.92 -7.94 -1.58
N LYS A 149 -5.08 -8.57 -0.40
CA LYS A 149 -4.54 -9.93 -0.19
C LYS A 149 -5.26 -10.95 -1.08
N GLY A 150 -6.55 -10.74 -1.34
CA GLY A 150 -7.30 -11.49 -2.36
C GLY A 150 -6.62 -11.43 -3.73
N ALA A 151 -6.28 -10.23 -4.21
CA ALA A 151 -5.57 -10.03 -5.47
C ALA A 151 -4.16 -10.65 -5.47
N GLU A 152 -3.42 -10.57 -4.36
CA GLU A 152 -2.13 -11.26 -4.24
C GLU A 152 -2.27 -12.79 -4.31
N VAL A 153 -3.37 -13.36 -3.80
CA VAL A 153 -3.67 -14.79 -3.96
C VAL A 153 -3.99 -15.14 -5.42
N ILE A 154 -4.74 -14.31 -6.14
CA ILE A 154 -4.97 -14.49 -7.58
C ILE A 154 -3.65 -14.38 -8.37
N ARG A 155 -2.80 -13.41 -8.02
CA ARG A 155 -1.48 -13.23 -8.62
C ARG A 155 -0.54 -14.42 -8.36
N MET A 156 -0.64 -15.07 -7.21
CA MET A 156 0.08 -16.31 -6.94
C MET A 156 -0.39 -17.46 -7.84
N ILE A 157 -1.70 -17.60 -8.09
CA ILE A 157 -2.23 -18.57 -9.07
C ILE A 157 -1.66 -18.26 -10.46
N HIS A 158 -1.72 -16.99 -10.87
CA HIS A 158 -1.13 -16.54 -12.13
C HIS A 158 0.37 -16.86 -12.24
N THR A 159 1.13 -16.66 -11.16
CA THR A 159 2.56 -16.98 -11.09
C THR A 159 2.84 -18.48 -11.23
N LEU A 160 2.01 -19.33 -10.62
CA LEU A 160 2.15 -20.80 -10.69
C LEU A 160 1.76 -21.36 -12.06
N LEU A 161 0.75 -20.77 -12.71
CA LEU A 161 0.17 -21.26 -13.96
C LEU A 161 0.86 -20.66 -15.20
N GLY A 162 1.36 -19.43 -15.10
CA GLY A 162 1.68 -18.57 -16.23
C GLY A 162 0.43 -18.00 -16.92
N GLU A 163 0.61 -16.93 -17.70
CA GLU A 163 -0.49 -16.20 -18.36
C GLU A 163 -1.39 -17.13 -19.20
N GLU A 164 -0.80 -17.99 -20.04
CA GLU A 164 -1.57 -18.84 -20.96
C GLU A 164 -2.55 -19.76 -20.21
N ASN A 165 -2.07 -20.45 -19.16
CA ASN A 165 -2.91 -21.37 -18.40
C ASN A 165 -3.88 -20.64 -17.47
N PHE A 166 -3.48 -19.47 -16.96
CA PHE A 166 -4.39 -18.61 -16.21
C PHE A 166 -5.58 -18.19 -17.08
N GLN A 167 -5.34 -17.76 -18.33
CA GLN A 167 -6.42 -17.41 -19.27
C GLN A 167 -7.30 -18.62 -19.63
N LYS A 168 -6.72 -19.82 -19.80
CA LYS A 168 -7.53 -21.05 -19.97
C LYS A 168 -8.41 -21.33 -18.75
N GLY A 169 -7.90 -21.11 -17.54
CA GLY A 169 -8.67 -21.22 -16.30
C GLY A 169 -9.81 -20.20 -16.22
N MET A 170 -9.56 -18.95 -16.62
CA MET A 170 -10.62 -17.93 -16.75
C MET A 170 -11.71 -18.34 -17.74
N GLN A 171 -11.32 -18.84 -18.92
CA GLN A 171 -12.26 -19.31 -19.95
C GLN A 171 -13.12 -20.45 -19.41
N LEU A 172 -12.52 -21.45 -18.77
CA LEU A 172 -13.23 -22.58 -18.17
C LEU A 172 -14.14 -22.14 -17.02
N TYR A 173 -13.70 -21.17 -16.22
CA TYR A 173 -14.50 -20.60 -15.14
C TYR A 173 -15.77 -19.94 -15.68
N PHE A 174 -15.66 -19.11 -16.71
CA PHE A 174 -16.83 -18.50 -17.34
C PHE A 174 -17.70 -19.54 -18.06
N GLU A 175 -17.11 -20.49 -18.79
CA GLU A 175 -17.87 -21.57 -19.45
C GLU A 175 -18.75 -22.35 -18.47
N ARG A 176 -18.24 -22.64 -17.27
CA ARG A 176 -18.95 -23.42 -16.25
C ARG A 176 -19.97 -22.61 -15.45
N HIS A 177 -19.67 -21.34 -15.17
CA HIS A 177 -20.36 -20.59 -14.11
C HIS A 177 -21.08 -19.34 -14.59
N ASP A 178 -21.01 -19.00 -15.87
CA ASP A 178 -21.77 -17.89 -16.43
C ASP A 178 -23.28 -17.99 -16.15
N GLY A 179 -23.89 -16.88 -15.71
CA GLY A 179 -25.30 -16.81 -15.31
C GLY A 179 -25.60 -17.44 -13.95
N SER A 180 -24.57 -17.75 -13.15
CA SER A 180 -24.71 -18.40 -11.84
C SER A 180 -24.05 -17.62 -10.70
N ALA A 181 -24.30 -18.09 -9.48
CA ALA A 181 -23.63 -17.62 -8.27
C ALA A 181 -22.66 -18.71 -7.78
N ALA A 182 -21.35 -18.45 -7.86
CA ALA A 182 -20.26 -19.41 -7.65
C ALA A 182 -19.52 -19.17 -6.32
N THR A 183 -18.54 -20.00 -6.02
CA THR A 183 -17.69 -19.94 -4.83
C THR A 183 -16.21 -19.73 -5.17
N CYS A 184 -15.41 -19.37 -4.17
CA CYS A 184 -13.95 -19.31 -4.34
C CYS A 184 -13.36 -20.67 -4.76
N ASP A 185 -13.94 -21.78 -4.31
CA ASP A 185 -13.44 -23.13 -4.62
C ASP A 185 -13.71 -23.50 -6.09
N ASP A 186 -14.87 -23.08 -6.64
CA ASP A 186 -15.19 -23.25 -8.06
C ASP A 186 -14.17 -22.56 -8.97
N PHE A 187 -13.74 -21.35 -8.60
CA PHE A 187 -12.70 -20.61 -9.34
C PHE A 187 -11.35 -21.33 -9.30
N VAL A 188 -10.90 -21.76 -8.12
CA VAL A 188 -9.64 -22.50 -7.99
C VAL A 188 -9.71 -23.83 -8.73
N GLN A 189 -10.85 -24.52 -8.71
CA GLN A 189 -11.05 -25.77 -9.45
C GLN A 189 -10.97 -25.55 -10.96
N ALA A 190 -11.55 -24.46 -11.50
CA ALA A 190 -11.43 -24.14 -12.91
C ALA A 190 -9.97 -23.87 -13.33
N MET A 191 -9.21 -23.17 -12.47
CA MET A 191 -7.77 -22.94 -12.68
C MET A 191 -6.98 -24.24 -12.66
N GLU A 192 -7.24 -25.12 -11.70
CA GLU A 192 -6.60 -26.44 -11.57
C GLU A 192 -6.92 -27.36 -12.77
N ASP A 193 -8.20 -27.48 -13.14
CA ASP A 193 -8.65 -28.35 -14.22
C ASP A 193 -8.11 -27.94 -15.58
N ALA A 194 -8.05 -26.63 -15.86
CA ALA A 194 -7.59 -26.10 -17.14
C ALA A 194 -6.06 -26.13 -17.31
N SER A 195 -5.32 -26.10 -16.20
CA SER A 195 -3.86 -26.01 -16.21
C SER A 195 -3.15 -27.32 -15.87
N ASN A 196 -3.86 -28.27 -15.24
CA ASN A 196 -3.30 -29.47 -14.63
C ASN A 196 -2.26 -29.21 -13.53
N VAL A 197 -2.20 -27.99 -12.99
CA VAL A 197 -1.39 -27.65 -11.81
C VAL A 197 -2.23 -27.94 -10.57
N ASP A 198 -1.72 -28.78 -9.67
CA ASP A 198 -2.39 -29.10 -8.39
C ASP A 198 -2.42 -27.87 -7.46
N LEU A 199 -3.61 -27.38 -7.15
CA LEU A 199 -3.88 -26.27 -6.25
C LEU A 199 -4.54 -26.74 -4.94
N SER A 200 -4.55 -28.05 -4.65
CA SER A 200 -5.17 -28.62 -3.45
C SER A 200 -4.58 -28.02 -2.17
N HIS A 201 -3.24 -27.95 -2.07
CA HIS A 201 -2.55 -27.28 -0.96
C HIS A 201 -2.76 -25.77 -1.02
N PHE A 202 -2.72 -25.19 -2.22
CA PHE A 202 -2.88 -23.75 -2.43
C PHE A 202 -4.19 -23.20 -1.85
N ARG A 203 -5.28 -23.96 -1.90
CA ARG A 203 -6.59 -23.58 -1.31
C ARG A 203 -6.53 -23.14 0.16
N ARG A 204 -5.51 -23.54 0.92
CA ARG A 204 -5.32 -23.07 2.31
C ARG A 204 -5.17 -21.55 2.43
N TRP A 205 -4.71 -20.86 1.38
CA TRP A 205 -4.68 -19.40 1.33
C TRP A 205 -6.06 -18.76 1.50
N TYR A 206 -7.13 -19.46 1.13
CA TYR A 206 -8.50 -18.98 1.30
C TYR A 206 -9.04 -19.17 2.72
N SER A 207 -8.43 -20.04 3.53
CA SER A 207 -8.96 -20.43 4.84
C SER A 207 -8.05 -20.09 6.02
N GLN A 208 -6.83 -19.59 5.78
CA GLN A 208 -5.88 -19.24 6.84
C GLN A 208 -5.59 -17.74 6.87
N SER A 209 -5.94 -17.09 7.98
CA SER A 209 -5.58 -15.69 8.26
C SER A 209 -4.13 -15.55 8.73
N GLY A 210 -3.66 -14.32 8.85
CA GLY A 210 -2.32 -13.97 9.29
C GLY A 210 -1.31 -13.93 8.14
N THR A 211 -0.25 -13.16 8.35
CA THR A 211 0.84 -13.01 7.39
C THR A 211 1.91 -14.08 7.65
N PRO A 212 2.24 -14.94 6.67
CA PRO A 212 3.34 -15.89 6.82
C PRO A 212 4.68 -15.15 6.90
N ILE A 213 5.60 -15.71 7.68
CA ILE A 213 6.98 -15.29 7.81
C ILE A 213 7.82 -16.38 7.14
N VAL A 214 8.59 -15.98 6.12
CA VAL A 214 9.50 -16.86 5.39
C VAL A 214 10.93 -16.49 5.78
N THR A 215 11.63 -17.42 6.42
CA THR A 215 13.02 -17.24 6.82
C THR A 215 13.93 -17.98 5.84
N VAL A 216 14.94 -17.29 5.32
CA VAL A 216 15.90 -17.84 4.36
C VAL A 216 17.29 -17.81 4.95
N LYS A 217 18.00 -18.93 4.82
CA LYS A 217 19.44 -19.05 5.04
C LYS A 217 20.09 -19.62 3.78
N ASP A 218 21.28 -19.16 3.48
CA ASP A 218 22.06 -19.59 2.33
C ASP A 218 23.42 -20.15 2.73
N ASP A 219 23.95 -21.01 1.86
CA ASP A 219 25.31 -21.53 1.91
C ASP A 219 25.84 -21.63 0.49
N TYR A 220 27.07 -21.15 0.27
CA TYR A 220 27.79 -21.32 -0.98
C TYR A 220 29.01 -22.20 -0.76
N ASN A 221 29.05 -23.35 -1.44
CA ASN A 221 30.16 -24.27 -1.38
C ASN A 221 31.04 -24.10 -2.65
N PRO A 222 32.25 -23.52 -2.54
CA PRO A 222 33.13 -23.32 -3.68
C PRO A 222 33.78 -24.63 -4.17
N GLU A 223 33.84 -25.70 -3.37
CA GLU A 223 34.41 -26.99 -3.79
C GLU A 223 33.47 -27.73 -4.76
N THR A 224 32.16 -27.58 -4.57
CA THR A 224 31.13 -28.23 -5.39
C THR A 224 30.44 -27.27 -6.35
N GLU A 225 30.73 -25.97 -6.29
CA GLU A 225 30.04 -24.90 -7.01
C GLU A 225 28.51 -24.98 -6.82
N GLN A 226 28.10 -25.25 -5.57
CA GLN A 226 26.71 -25.38 -5.19
C GLN A 226 26.27 -24.22 -4.31
N TYR A 227 25.08 -23.69 -4.60
CA TYR A 227 24.40 -22.75 -3.74
C TYR A 227 23.16 -23.41 -3.15
N THR A 228 23.03 -23.33 -1.82
CA THR A 228 21.96 -23.98 -1.08
C THR A 228 21.12 -22.93 -0.38
N LEU A 229 19.81 -22.92 -0.64
CA LEU A 229 18.83 -22.16 0.12
C LEU A 229 18.08 -23.09 1.07
N THR A 230 18.17 -22.84 2.37
CA THR A 230 17.27 -23.43 3.37
C THR A 230 16.19 -22.42 3.69
N ILE A 231 14.95 -22.76 3.35
CA ILE A 231 13.78 -21.89 3.44
C ILE A 231 12.79 -22.51 4.42
N SER A 232 12.41 -21.76 5.44
CA SER A 232 11.37 -22.14 6.39
C SER A 232 10.22 -21.15 6.39
N GLN A 233 9.04 -21.63 6.78
CA GLN A 233 7.84 -20.80 6.88
C GLN A 233 7.08 -21.07 8.18
N ARG A 234 6.45 -20.02 8.70
CA ARG A 234 5.48 -20.09 9.79
C ARG A 234 4.48 -18.95 9.67
N THR A 235 3.24 -19.17 10.10
CA THR A 235 2.27 -18.09 10.32
C THR A 235 2.01 -17.99 11.82
N PRO A 236 2.20 -16.82 12.45
CA PRO A 236 1.80 -16.63 13.84
C PRO A 236 0.31 -16.91 14.04
N ALA A 237 -0.07 -17.42 15.21
CA ALA A 237 -1.47 -17.52 15.59
C ALA A 237 -2.11 -16.12 15.57
N THR A 238 -3.35 -16.05 15.12
CA THR A 238 -4.14 -14.82 15.06
C THR A 238 -5.32 -14.93 16.04
N PRO A 239 -5.96 -13.81 16.43
CA PRO A 239 -7.08 -13.86 17.36
C PRO A 239 -8.25 -14.74 16.90
N ASP A 240 -8.45 -14.90 15.60
CA ASP A 240 -9.49 -15.73 14.99
C ASP A 240 -9.09 -17.20 14.83
N GLN A 241 -7.79 -17.52 14.80
CA GLN A 241 -7.31 -18.86 14.44
C GLN A 241 -6.04 -19.24 15.22
N ALA A 242 -6.17 -20.22 16.12
CA ALA A 242 -5.06 -20.74 16.93
C ALA A 242 -4.16 -21.73 16.18
N GLU A 243 -4.73 -22.55 15.29
CA GLU A 243 -3.98 -23.48 14.45
C GLU A 243 -3.55 -22.81 13.15
N LYS A 244 -2.29 -23.01 12.76
CA LYS A 244 -1.75 -22.58 11.47
C LYS A 244 -0.95 -23.72 10.85
N GLN A 245 -1.06 -23.89 9.55
CA GLN A 245 -0.38 -24.92 8.77
C GLN A 245 0.49 -24.26 7.69
N PRO A 246 1.55 -24.94 7.20
CA PRO A 246 2.34 -24.46 6.06
C PRO A 246 1.47 -24.21 4.82
N LEU A 247 1.79 -23.18 4.06
CA LEU A 247 1.12 -22.81 2.82
C LEU A 247 1.95 -23.27 1.62
N HIS A 248 1.33 -23.27 0.44
CA HIS A 248 2.03 -23.37 -0.84
C HIS A 248 2.45 -21.96 -1.27
N ILE A 249 3.70 -21.60 -0.99
CA ILE A 249 4.25 -20.27 -1.27
C ILE A 249 5.06 -20.33 -2.58
N PRO A 250 4.61 -19.69 -3.67
CA PRO A 250 5.46 -19.47 -4.84
C PRO A 250 6.54 -18.45 -4.49
N PHE A 251 7.77 -18.91 -4.35
CA PHE A 251 8.91 -18.10 -3.90
C PHE A 251 9.88 -17.86 -5.05
N ALA A 252 9.73 -16.73 -5.74
CA ALA A 252 10.54 -16.38 -6.90
C ALA A 252 11.93 -15.89 -6.47
N ILE A 253 12.97 -16.36 -7.17
CA ILE A 253 14.36 -15.97 -6.94
C ILE A 253 15.09 -15.62 -8.25
N GLU A 254 16.13 -14.82 -8.14
CA GLU A 254 17.15 -14.66 -9.17
C GLU A 254 18.53 -14.58 -8.51
N LEU A 255 19.55 -15.23 -9.08
CA LEU A 255 20.92 -15.24 -8.53
C LEU A 255 21.83 -14.43 -9.44
N TYR A 256 22.64 -13.55 -8.85
CA TYR A 256 23.56 -12.69 -9.58
C TYR A 256 25.02 -13.02 -9.26
N ASP A 257 25.88 -13.00 -10.29
CA ASP A 257 27.33 -12.99 -10.12
C ASP A 257 27.85 -11.59 -9.71
N ASN A 258 29.16 -11.45 -9.54
CA ASN A 258 29.79 -10.16 -9.20
C ASN A 258 29.70 -9.09 -10.29
N GLU A 259 29.37 -9.44 -11.53
CA GLU A 259 29.19 -8.50 -12.64
C GLU A 259 27.73 -8.06 -12.80
N GLY A 260 26.82 -8.60 -11.97
CA GLY A 260 25.38 -8.34 -12.07
C GLY A 260 24.71 -9.15 -13.17
N LYS A 261 25.33 -10.23 -13.66
CA LYS A 261 24.72 -11.16 -14.61
C LYS A 261 23.99 -12.26 -13.85
N VAL A 262 22.89 -12.72 -14.45
CA VAL A 262 22.08 -13.80 -13.88
C VAL A 262 22.81 -15.13 -14.04
N ILE A 263 22.91 -15.86 -12.93
CA ILE A 263 23.41 -17.23 -12.90
C ILE A 263 22.25 -18.17 -13.24
N PRO A 264 22.35 -19.01 -14.29
CA PRO A 264 21.31 -19.96 -14.63
C PRO A 264 21.01 -20.95 -13.51
N LEU A 265 19.75 -21.06 -13.11
CA LEU A 265 19.31 -22.01 -12.09
C LEU A 265 19.23 -23.42 -12.68
N GLN A 266 20.02 -24.35 -12.12
CA GLN A 266 20.03 -25.75 -12.58
C GLN A 266 20.39 -26.70 -11.44
N LYS A 267 20.02 -27.97 -11.59
CA LYS A 267 20.39 -29.06 -10.68
C LYS A 267 20.45 -30.37 -11.45
N GLY A 268 21.51 -31.15 -11.27
CA GLY A 268 21.69 -32.45 -11.94
C GLY A 268 21.68 -32.37 -13.48
N GLY A 269 22.12 -31.25 -14.05
CA GLY A 269 22.13 -31.01 -15.50
C GLY A 269 20.78 -30.57 -16.10
N HIS A 270 19.77 -30.28 -15.27
CA HIS A 270 18.46 -29.81 -15.70
C HIS A 270 18.18 -28.38 -15.19
N PRO A 271 17.56 -27.50 -16.02
CA PRO A 271 17.08 -26.21 -15.54
C PRO A 271 16.11 -26.35 -14.38
N VAL A 272 16.21 -25.45 -13.41
CA VAL A 272 15.28 -25.32 -12.29
C VAL A 272 14.47 -24.04 -12.49
N ASN A 273 13.15 -24.11 -12.30
CA ASN A 273 12.30 -22.94 -12.37
C ASN A 273 12.67 -21.94 -11.25
N SER A 274 12.66 -20.63 -11.55
CA SER A 274 12.96 -19.58 -10.58
C SER A 274 11.89 -19.41 -9.51
N VAL A 275 10.66 -19.89 -9.74
CA VAL A 275 9.58 -19.94 -8.76
C VAL A 275 9.69 -21.24 -7.96
N LEU A 276 10.27 -21.13 -6.77
CA LEU A 276 10.42 -22.27 -5.85
C LEU A 276 9.09 -22.56 -5.17
N ASN A 277 8.66 -23.83 -5.18
CA ASN A 277 7.46 -24.28 -4.48
C ASN A 277 7.77 -24.50 -2.99
N VAL A 278 7.65 -23.46 -2.18
CA VAL A 278 7.89 -23.53 -0.74
C VAL A 278 6.63 -24.06 -0.05
N THR A 279 6.55 -25.38 0.16
CA THR A 279 5.33 -26.06 0.68
C THR A 279 5.48 -26.61 2.10
N GLN A 280 6.71 -26.88 2.55
CA GLN A 280 6.98 -27.45 3.87
C GLN A 280 7.29 -26.35 4.90
N ALA A 281 7.23 -26.72 6.18
CA ALA A 281 7.66 -25.85 7.27
C ALA A 281 9.16 -25.48 7.16
N GLU A 282 9.98 -26.40 6.67
CA GLU A 282 11.39 -26.18 6.31
C GLU A 282 11.73 -27.06 5.11
N GLN A 283 12.46 -26.53 4.14
CA GLN A 283 12.93 -27.28 2.98
C GLN A 283 14.19 -26.66 2.39
N THR A 284 14.90 -27.43 1.56
CA THR A 284 16.18 -27.02 0.99
C THR A 284 16.16 -27.12 -0.53
N PHE A 285 16.60 -26.05 -1.19
CA PHE A 285 16.82 -25.98 -2.64
C PHE A 285 18.32 -25.88 -2.89
N VAL A 286 18.83 -26.68 -3.83
CA VAL A 286 20.26 -26.73 -4.18
C VAL A 286 20.38 -26.44 -5.66
N PHE A 287 21.28 -25.54 -6.02
CA PHE A 287 21.59 -25.15 -7.38
C PHE A 287 23.05 -25.51 -7.68
N ASP A 288 23.27 -26.25 -8.76
CA ASP A 288 24.59 -26.67 -9.25
C ASP A 288 25.12 -25.69 -10.30
N ASN A 289 26.42 -25.75 -10.61
CA ASN A 289 27.10 -24.87 -11.57
C ASN A 289 26.97 -23.38 -11.20
N VAL A 290 26.97 -23.10 -9.90
CA VAL A 290 27.03 -21.74 -9.36
C VAL A 290 28.50 -21.35 -9.25
N TYR A 291 29.05 -20.88 -10.36
CA TYR A 291 30.48 -20.60 -10.57
C TYR A 291 31.01 -19.39 -9.77
N PHE A 292 30.14 -18.66 -9.07
CA PHE A 292 30.49 -17.53 -8.23
C PHE A 292 29.54 -17.45 -7.03
N GLN A 293 30.02 -16.98 -5.88
CA GLN A 293 29.17 -16.78 -4.70
C GLN A 293 28.07 -15.75 -5.03
N PRO A 294 26.79 -16.14 -5.09
CA PRO A 294 25.77 -15.29 -5.65
C PRO A 294 25.33 -14.19 -4.69
N VAL A 295 24.84 -13.08 -5.25
CA VAL A 295 23.93 -12.17 -4.54
C VAL A 295 22.50 -12.56 -4.91
N PRO A 296 21.66 -13.03 -3.98
CA PRO A 296 20.30 -13.43 -4.31
C PRO A 296 19.36 -12.21 -4.35
N ALA A 297 18.49 -12.13 -5.35
CA ALA A 297 17.20 -11.46 -5.23
C ALA A 297 16.16 -12.49 -4.78
N LEU A 298 15.48 -12.22 -3.67
CA LEU A 298 14.54 -13.13 -3.02
C LEU A 298 13.14 -12.53 -3.04
N LEU A 299 12.13 -13.39 -3.16
CA LEU A 299 10.72 -12.99 -3.21
C LEU A 299 10.49 -11.94 -4.33
N CYS A 300 11.09 -12.18 -5.50
CA CYS A 300 11.04 -11.27 -6.65
C CYS A 300 9.59 -10.89 -6.98
N GLU A 301 9.38 -9.60 -7.30
CA GLU A 301 8.05 -9.03 -7.55
C GLU A 301 7.03 -9.32 -6.43
N PHE A 302 7.51 -9.51 -5.19
CA PHE A 302 6.71 -9.90 -4.05
C PHE A 302 5.83 -11.12 -4.38
N SER A 303 6.46 -12.19 -4.88
CA SER A 303 5.76 -13.35 -5.47
C SER A 303 4.76 -14.04 -4.54
N ALA A 304 4.80 -13.77 -3.23
CA ALA A 304 3.78 -14.17 -2.27
C ALA A 304 3.63 -13.10 -1.16
N PRO A 305 2.44 -12.95 -0.55
CA PRO A 305 2.17 -11.94 0.47
C PRO A 305 2.72 -12.34 1.85
N VAL A 306 4.05 -12.33 1.99
CA VAL A 306 4.78 -12.80 3.18
C VAL A 306 5.78 -11.77 3.71
N LYS A 307 6.12 -11.87 5.00
CA LYS A 307 7.28 -11.16 5.58
C LYS A 307 8.53 -11.99 5.31
N LEU A 308 9.54 -11.40 4.67
CA LEU A 308 10.82 -12.05 4.39
C LEU A 308 11.84 -11.76 5.50
N GLU A 309 12.43 -12.82 6.06
CA GLU A 309 13.56 -12.76 6.98
C GLU A 309 14.80 -13.34 6.30
N TYR A 310 15.71 -12.48 5.87
CA TYR A 310 17.04 -12.86 5.40
C TYR A 310 18.07 -11.87 5.96
N LYS A 311 19.25 -12.37 6.32
CA LYS A 311 20.31 -11.57 6.95
C LYS A 311 21.13 -10.84 5.89
N TRP A 312 20.50 -9.85 5.25
CA TRP A 312 21.15 -9.02 4.26
C TRP A 312 22.37 -8.29 4.81
N SER A 313 23.40 -8.16 3.99
CA SER A 313 24.41 -7.12 4.13
C SER A 313 24.03 -5.89 3.30
N ASP A 314 24.43 -4.71 3.76
CA ASP A 314 24.24 -3.46 3.01
C ASP A 314 24.87 -3.53 1.61
N GLN A 315 25.99 -4.24 1.45
CA GLN A 315 26.66 -4.40 0.17
C GLN A 315 25.80 -5.21 -0.81
N GLN A 316 25.14 -6.28 -0.38
CA GLN A 316 24.20 -7.03 -1.22
C GLN A 316 23.03 -6.13 -1.64
N LEU A 317 22.47 -5.35 -0.72
CA LEU A 317 21.32 -4.49 -1.01
C LEU A 317 21.69 -3.36 -1.98
N THR A 318 22.80 -2.67 -1.76
CA THR A 318 23.29 -1.63 -2.67
C THR A 318 23.78 -2.22 -4.00
N PHE A 319 24.23 -3.48 -4.04
CA PHE A 319 24.48 -4.22 -5.28
C PHE A 319 23.17 -4.44 -6.06
N LEU A 320 22.11 -4.95 -5.41
CA LEU A 320 20.81 -5.16 -6.04
C LEU A 320 20.19 -3.85 -6.54
N MET A 321 20.31 -2.76 -5.80
CA MET A 321 19.88 -1.42 -6.26
C MET A 321 20.54 -1.00 -7.58
N ARG A 322 21.74 -1.51 -7.90
CA ARG A 322 22.48 -1.21 -9.13
C ARG A 322 22.28 -2.22 -10.24
N HIS A 323 22.13 -3.50 -9.90
CA HIS A 323 22.25 -4.60 -10.86
C HIS A 323 20.99 -5.45 -11.03
N ALA A 324 20.01 -5.36 -10.13
CA ALA A 324 18.82 -6.19 -10.26
C ALA A 324 18.07 -5.86 -11.55
N ARG A 325 17.69 -6.90 -12.30
CA ARG A 325 17.06 -6.76 -13.63
C ARG A 325 15.66 -6.18 -13.58
N ASN A 326 14.89 -6.52 -12.55
CA ASN A 326 13.53 -6.03 -12.38
C ASN A 326 13.54 -4.82 -11.44
N ASP A 327 12.89 -3.75 -11.88
CA ASP A 327 12.80 -2.48 -11.17
C ASP A 327 12.21 -2.60 -9.75
N PHE A 328 11.23 -3.50 -9.57
CA PHE A 328 10.70 -3.81 -8.24
C PHE A 328 11.80 -4.30 -7.30
N SER A 329 12.73 -5.14 -7.78
CA SER A 329 13.79 -5.70 -6.94
C SER A 329 14.82 -4.64 -6.55
N ARG A 330 15.09 -3.66 -7.42
CA ARG A 330 15.93 -2.49 -7.09
C ARG A 330 15.28 -1.67 -5.97
N TRP A 331 13.98 -1.42 -6.07
CA TRP A 331 13.20 -0.76 -5.03
C TRP A 331 13.15 -1.54 -3.72
N ASP A 332 12.87 -2.85 -3.77
CA ASP A 332 12.73 -3.67 -2.56
C ASP A 332 14.06 -3.82 -1.79
N ALA A 333 15.18 -3.84 -2.51
CA ALA A 333 16.51 -3.78 -1.92
C ALA A 333 16.73 -2.45 -1.16
N ALA A 334 16.31 -1.32 -1.74
CA ALA A 334 16.37 -0.02 -1.06
C ALA A 334 15.48 0.00 0.20
N GLN A 335 14.30 -0.63 0.17
CA GLN A 335 13.44 -0.73 1.35
C GLN A 335 14.05 -1.59 2.46
N SER A 336 14.66 -2.72 2.10
CA SER A 336 15.37 -3.57 3.06
C SER A 336 16.56 -2.84 3.71
N LEU A 337 17.25 -1.99 2.93
CA LEU A 337 18.35 -1.15 3.44
C LEU A 337 17.82 -0.11 4.42
N LEU A 338 16.78 0.63 4.03
CA LEU A 338 16.14 1.64 4.89
C LEU A 338 15.57 1.03 6.17
N ALA A 339 14.94 -0.14 6.10
CA ALA A 339 14.34 -0.80 7.26
C ALA A 339 15.34 -1.04 8.40
N THR A 340 16.60 -1.37 8.08
CA THR A 340 17.67 -1.53 9.07
C THR A 340 17.95 -0.21 9.81
N TYR A 341 18.08 0.88 9.07
CA TYR A 341 18.41 2.19 9.63
C TYR A 341 17.21 2.89 10.27
N ILE A 342 15.99 2.59 9.85
CA ILE A 342 14.77 3.02 10.53
C ILE A 342 14.69 2.37 11.91
N LYS A 343 14.86 1.04 12.00
CA LYS A 343 14.87 0.32 13.28
C LYS A 343 15.95 0.83 14.23
N LEU A 344 17.17 1.05 13.71
CA LEU A 344 18.26 1.64 14.47
C LEU A 344 17.87 3.00 15.06
N ASN A 345 17.33 3.89 14.23
CA ASN A 345 17.10 5.27 14.63
C ASN A 345 15.85 5.46 15.50
N VAL A 346 14.84 4.60 15.39
CA VAL A 346 13.73 4.55 16.36
C VAL A 346 14.24 4.14 17.74
N ALA A 347 15.09 3.13 17.84
CA ALA A 347 15.69 2.73 19.12
C ALA A 347 16.58 3.85 19.71
N ARG A 348 17.29 4.60 18.87
CA ARG A 348 18.10 5.76 19.28
C ARG A 348 17.24 6.92 19.78
N HIS A 349 16.15 7.22 19.08
CA HIS A 349 15.20 8.26 19.46
C HIS A 349 14.64 8.02 20.87
N GLN A 350 14.23 6.78 21.17
CA GLN A 350 13.75 6.36 22.49
C GLN A 350 14.80 6.56 23.61
N GLN A 351 16.08 6.65 23.25
CA GLN A 351 17.20 6.91 24.16
C GLN A 351 17.65 8.38 24.15
N GLY A 352 16.94 9.28 23.47
CA GLY A 352 17.29 10.69 23.32
C GLY A 352 18.53 10.94 22.46
N GLN A 353 18.84 10.03 21.53
CA GLN A 353 20.01 10.13 20.66
C GLN A 353 19.61 10.58 19.24
N PRO A 354 20.45 11.39 18.56
CA PRO A 354 20.16 11.86 17.21
C PRO A 354 20.30 10.75 16.16
N LEU A 355 19.80 11.02 14.95
CA LEU A 355 19.90 10.11 13.81
C LEU A 355 21.37 9.75 13.52
N SER A 356 21.60 8.49 13.17
CA SER A 356 22.87 7.94 12.71
C SER A 356 22.61 7.18 11.42
N LEU A 357 23.30 7.57 10.35
CA LEU A 357 23.23 6.93 9.04
C LEU A 357 24.65 6.82 8.45
N PRO A 358 25.10 5.63 8.05
CA PRO A 358 26.39 5.48 7.39
C PRO A 358 26.43 6.19 6.04
N VAL A 359 27.59 6.74 5.70
CA VAL A 359 27.82 7.50 4.45
C VAL A 359 27.47 6.65 3.22
N HIS A 360 27.84 5.37 3.21
CA HIS A 360 27.57 4.47 2.07
C HIS A 360 26.07 4.25 1.79
N VAL A 361 25.20 4.50 2.77
CA VAL A 361 23.74 4.44 2.58
C VAL A 361 23.28 5.68 1.84
N ALA A 362 23.70 6.87 2.26
CA ALA A 362 23.41 8.12 1.55
C ALA A 362 23.94 8.07 0.10
N ASP A 363 25.14 7.53 -0.09
CA ASP A 363 25.75 7.35 -1.42
C ASP A 363 24.94 6.41 -2.33
N ALA A 364 24.24 5.42 -1.77
CA ALA A 364 23.35 4.56 -2.56
C ALA A 364 22.17 5.35 -3.14
N PHE A 365 21.60 6.28 -2.39
CA PHE A 365 20.55 7.20 -2.89
C PHE A 365 21.12 8.28 -3.82
N ARG A 366 22.34 8.76 -3.56
CA ARG A 366 23.08 9.64 -4.48
C ARG A 366 23.27 8.97 -5.85
N ALA A 367 23.66 7.70 -5.86
CA ALA A 367 23.83 6.93 -7.08
C ALA A 367 22.53 6.78 -7.86
N VAL A 368 21.38 6.65 -7.17
CA VAL A 368 20.06 6.62 -7.83
C VAL A 368 19.72 7.97 -8.46
N LEU A 369 19.98 9.08 -7.78
CA LEU A 369 19.76 10.43 -8.34
C LEU A 369 20.60 10.69 -9.60
N LEU A 370 21.82 10.17 -9.65
CA LEU A 370 22.79 10.44 -10.72
C LEU A 370 22.84 9.37 -11.82
N ASP A 371 22.06 8.30 -11.70
CA ASP A 371 22.00 7.24 -12.72
C ASP A 371 21.11 7.66 -13.89
N GLU A 372 21.69 8.16 -14.97
CA GLU A 372 20.94 8.56 -16.17
C GLU A 372 20.20 7.40 -16.88
N LYS A 373 20.46 6.14 -16.49
CA LYS A 373 19.84 4.95 -17.10
C LYS A 373 18.62 4.44 -16.34
N ILE A 374 18.41 4.87 -15.09
CA ILE A 374 17.25 4.45 -14.32
C ILE A 374 15.99 5.11 -14.89
N ASP A 375 14.89 4.37 -14.94
CA ASP A 375 13.58 4.96 -15.23
C ASP A 375 13.26 6.03 -14.15
N PRO A 376 12.93 7.28 -14.52
CA PRO A 376 12.49 8.29 -13.57
C PRO A 376 11.36 7.83 -12.64
N ALA A 377 10.47 6.96 -13.13
CA ALA A 377 9.38 6.37 -12.35
C ALA A 377 9.93 5.52 -11.19
N LEU A 378 10.93 4.67 -11.45
CA LEU A 378 11.60 3.88 -10.42
C LEU A 378 12.39 4.77 -9.46
N ALA A 379 13.17 5.73 -9.97
CA ALA A 379 13.94 6.64 -9.12
C ALA A 379 13.04 7.39 -8.14
N ALA A 380 11.88 7.87 -8.60
CA ALA A 380 10.91 8.55 -7.75
C ALA A 380 10.39 7.67 -6.61
N GLU A 381 10.15 6.38 -6.88
CA GLU A 381 9.70 5.43 -5.87
C GLU A 381 10.79 5.05 -4.87
N ILE A 382 12.04 4.89 -5.32
CA ILE A 382 13.20 4.67 -4.43
C ILE A 382 13.41 5.88 -3.51
N LEU A 383 13.26 7.09 -4.04
CA LEU A 383 13.38 8.35 -3.29
C LEU A 383 12.14 8.68 -2.44
N THR A 384 11.05 7.93 -2.59
CA THR A 384 9.87 8.07 -1.72
C THR A 384 10.03 7.18 -0.49
N LEU A 385 10.45 7.80 0.62
CA LEU A 385 10.63 7.13 1.91
C LEU A 385 9.34 6.43 2.37
N PRO A 386 9.44 5.23 2.98
CA PRO A 386 8.31 4.52 3.57
C PRO A 386 7.42 5.45 4.41
N SER A 387 6.11 5.31 4.27
CA SER A 387 5.15 6.00 5.14
C SER A 387 5.32 5.57 6.60
N VAL A 388 4.77 6.36 7.53
CA VAL A 388 4.77 5.99 8.96
C VAL A 388 4.04 4.66 9.22
N ASN A 389 3.07 4.29 8.38
CA ASN A 389 2.36 3.02 8.47
C ASN A 389 3.22 1.84 7.98
N GLU A 390 3.96 2.01 6.87
CA GLU A 390 4.98 1.03 6.45
C GLU A 390 6.08 0.85 7.51
N MET A 391 6.54 1.94 8.12
CA MET A 391 7.54 1.90 9.19
C MET A 391 7.03 1.17 10.44
N ALA A 392 5.76 1.38 10.82
CA ALA A 392 5.14 0.74 11.98
C ALA A 392 5.16 -0.80 11.89
N GLU A 393 5.03 -1.36 10.69
CA GLU A 393 5.04 -2.80 10.45
C GLU A 393 6.43 -3.46 10.55
N LEU A 394 7.48 -2.66 10.78
CA LEU A 394 8.83 -3.14 11.11
C LEU A 394 9.00 -3.43 12.61
N PHE A 395 8.03 -3.08 13.46
CA PHE A 395 8.12 -3.16 14.90
C PHE A 395 6.99 -3.98 15.51
N ASP A 396 7.31 -4.77 16.53
CA ASP A 396 6.31 -5.50 17.31
C ASP A 396 5.43 -4.51 18.10
N ILE A 397 6.06 -3.57 18.80
CA ILE A 397 5.41 -2.46 19.52
C ILE A 397 5.74 -1.15 18.81
N ILE A 398 4.70 -0.44 18.40
CA ILE A 398 4.74 0.80 17.65
C ILE A 398 4.97 1.96 18.62
N ASP A 399 6.05 2.70 18.38
CA ASP A 399 6.26 4.03 18.93
C ASP A 399 5.98 5.09 17.85
N PRO A 400 4.75 5.63 17.79
CA PRO A 400 4.33 6.45 16.67
C PRO A 400 5.02 7.82 16.63
N ILE A 401 5.46 8.32 17.79
CA ILE A 401 6.19 9.60 17.89
C ILE A 401 7.60 9.40 17.37
N ALA A 402 8.31 8.37 17.87
CA ALA A 402 9.67 8.06 17.41
C ALA A 402 9.70 7.78 15.90
N ILE A 403 8.72 7.05 15.36
CA ILE A 403 8.63 6.78 13.92
C ILE A 403 8.46 8.07 13.11
N ALA A 404 7.56 8.97 13.51
CA ALA A 404 7.34 10.23 12.80
C ALA A 404 8.58 11.13 12.84
N GLU A 405 9.20 11.29 14.01
CA GLU A 405 10.40 12.12 14.18
C GLU A 405 11.62 11.54 13.46
N VAL A 406 11.78 10.20 13.45
CA VAL A 406 12.84 9.54 12.68
C VAL A 406 12.64 9.70 11.18
N ARG A 407 11.40 9.64 10.69
CA ARG A 407 11.09 9.86 9.27
C ARG A 407 11.46 11.28 8.86
N GLU A 408 11.14 12.28 9.68
CA GLU A 408 11.54 13.66 9.47
C GLU A 408 13.07 13.83 9.52
N ALA A 409 13.73 13.28 10.55
CA ALA A 409 15.18 13.39 10.72
C ALA A 409 15.95 12.72 9.56
N LEU A 410 15.46 11.58 9.06
CA LEU A 410 16.02 10.91 7.90
C LEU A 410 15.85 11.76 6.64
N THR A 411 14.68 12.38 6.46
CA THR A 411 14.41 13.32 5.36
C THR A 411 15.37 14.50 5.40
N ARG A 412 15.54 15.15 6.56
CA ARG A 412 16.48 16.27 6.76
C ARG A 412 17.93 15.88 6.49
N THR A 413 18.33 14.69 6.92
CA THR A 413 19.70 14.19 6.72
C THR A 413 19.98 13.97 5.24
N LEU A 414 19.09 13.27 4.53
CA LEU A 414 19.24 13.07 3.07
C LEU A 414 19.15 14.39 2.30
N ALA A 415 18.27 15.32 2.70
CA ALA A 415 18.20 16.65 2.12
C ALA A 415 19.52 17.43 2.25
N THR A 416 20.22 17.26 3.36
CA THR A 416 21.52 17.91 3.60
C THR A 416 22.63 17.25 2.78
N GLU A 417 22.74 15.93 2.83
CA GLU A 417 23.82 15.18 2.16
C GLU A 417 23.70 15.20 0.63
N LEU A 418 22.49 15.35 0.09
CA LEU A 418 22.18 15.25 -1.34
C LEU A 418 21.69 16.57 -1.95
N ALA A 419 21.91 17.71 -1.27
CA ALA A 419 21.29 18.99 -1.61
C ALA A 419 21.53 19.42 -3.07
N ASP A 420 22.77 19.31 -3.55
CA ASP A 420 23.16 19.73 -4.90
C ASP A 420 22.54 18.81 -5.96
N GLU A 421 22.59 17.49 -5.75
CA GLU A 421 22.02 16.51 -6.67
C GLU A 421 20.49 16.61 -6.71
N LEU A 422 19.83 16.76 -5.56
CA LEU A 422 18.39 16.95 -5.47
C LEU A 422 17.94 18.19 -6.26
N LEU A 423 18.65 19.31 -6.12
CA LEU A 423 18.35 20.53 -6.86
C LEU A 423 18.59 20.37 -8.36
N ALA A 424 19.67 19.70 -8.75
CA ALA A 424 19.97 19.42 -10.16
C ALA A 424 18.87 18.57 -10.80
N ILE A 425 18.46 17.47 -10.16
CA ILE A 425 17.43 16.55 -10.68
C ILE A 425 16.05 17.19 -10.65
N TYR A 426 15.73 17.99 -9.63
CA TYR A 426 14.52 18.80 -9.57
C TYR A 426 14.40 19.73 -10.79
N ASN A 427 15.47 20.43 -11.14
CA ASN A 427 15.49 21.35 -12.28
C ASN A 427 15.48 20.60 -13.62
N ALA A 428 16.22 19.50 -13.75
CA ALA A 428 16.31 18.70 -14.97
C ALA A 428 14.96 18.10 -15.39
N ASN A 429 14.06 17.86 -14.43
CA ASN A 429 12.73 17.31 -14.66
C ASN A 429 11.62 18.37 -14.76
N TYR A 430 11.96 19.65 -14.90
CA TYR A 430 10.96 20.68 -15.18
C TYR A 430 10.22 20.41 -16.50
N GLN A 431 8.91 20.64 -16.49
CA GLN A 431 8.04 20.50 -17.65
C GLN A 431 7.16 21.75 -17.74
N SER A 432 7.24 22.47 -18.87
CA SER A 432 6.39 23.64 -19.11
C SER A 432 4.97 23.25 -19.50
N GLU A 433 4.83 22.14 -20.23
CA GLU A 433 3.55 21.56 -20.65
C GLU A 433 3.12 20.51 -19.64
N TYR A 434 1.85 20.54 -19.22
CA TYR A 434 1.26 19.50 -18.39
C TYR A 434 0.50 18.49 -19.24
N ARG A 435 0.84 17.21 -19.08
CA ARG A 435 0.16 16.09 -19.72
C ARG A 435 -0.12 14.99 -18.70
N VAL A 436 -1.27 14.33 -18.88
CA VAL A 436 -1.63 13.09 -18.18
C VAL A 436 -1.16 11.93 -19.05
N GLU A 437 0.16 11.83 -19.20
CA GLU A 437 0.87 10.78 -19.94
C GLU A 437 1.92 10.18 -19.00
N HIS A 438 2.14 8.86 -19.05
CA HIS A 438 2.92 8.17 -18.03
C HIS A 438 4.38 8.63 -17.93
N GLU A 439 5.03 8.97 -19.05
CA GLU A 439 6.38 9.54 -19.04
C GLU A 439 6.41 10.90 -18.33
N ASP A 440 5.43 11.76 -18.61
CA ASP A 440 5.31 13.06 -17.97
C ASP A 440 4.99 12.92 -16.46
N ILE A 441 4.15 11.96 -16.08
CA ILE A 441 3.85 11.64 -14.69
C ILE A 441 5.11 11.14 -13.97
N ALA A 442 5.93 10.29 -14.61
CA ALA A 442 7.16 9.76 -14.02
C ALA A 442 8.16 10.89 -13.68
N LYS A 443 8.41 11.79 -14.64
CA LYS A 443 9.30 12.95 -14.45
C LYS A 443 8.80 13.90 -13.37
N ARG A 444 7.50 14.21 -13.38
CA ARG A 444 6.86 15.04 -12.35
C ARG A 444 6.89 14.40 -10.97
N THR A 445 6.70 13.08 -10.89
CA THR A 445 6.82 12.32 -9.64
C THR A 445 8.25 12.40 -9.10
N LEU A 446 9.27 12.23 -9.95
CA LEU A 446 10.68 12.35 -9.56
C LEU A 446 11.02 13.78 -9.09
N ARG A 447 10.57 14.79 -9.84
CA ARG A 447 10.75 16.19 -9.48
C ARG A 447 10.13 16.50 -8.11
N ASN A 448 8.90 16.05 -7.87
CA ASN A 448 8.21 16.28 -6.61
C ASN A 448 8.74 15.40 -5.46
N ALA A 449 9.33 14.24 -5.74
CA ALA A 449 10.10 13.48 -4.75
C ALA A 449 11.35 14.27 -4.31
N CYS A 450 12.07 14.90 -5.24
CA CYS A 450 13.20 15.79 -4.91
C CYS A 450 12.75 17.00 -4.09
N LEU A 451 11.62 17.63 -4.46
CA LEU A 451 11.05 18.77 -3.73
C LEU A 451 10.77 18.44 -2.26
N ARG A 452 10.30 17.22 -1.96
CA ARG A 452 10.06 16.78 -0.58
C ARG A 452 11.31 16.84 0.28
N PHE A 453 12.49 16.53 -0.26
CA PHE A 453 13.75 16.69 0.47
C PHE A 453 14.20 18.15 0.49
N LEU A 454 14.15 18.85 -0.65
CA LEU A 454 14.58 20.25 -0.75
C LEU A 454 13.83 21.18 0.22
N ALA A 455 12.56 20.89 0.53
CA ALA A 455 11.78 21.61 1.51
C ALA A 455 12.34 21.52 2.95
N PHE A 456 13.15 20.51 3.25
CA PHE A 456 13.81 20.30 4.54
C PHE A 456 15.28 20.77 4.56
N GLY A 457 15.74 21.42 3.48
CA GLY A 457 17.06 22.05 3.38
C GLY A 457 17.17 23.37 4.14
N GLU A 458 18.04 24.27 3.68
CA GLU A 458 18.16 25.61 4.23
C GLU A 458 16.83 26.38 4.07
N THR A 459 16.36 26.98 5.17
CA THR A 459 14.98 27.48 5.29
C THR A 459 14.63 28.54 4.24
N HIS A 460 15.52 29.50 3.96
CA HIS A 460 15.23 30.53 2.96
C HIS A 460 15.15 29.94 1.54
N LEU A 461 16.09 29.06 1.16
CA LEU A 461 16.03 28.36 -0.13
C LEU A 461 14.78 27.49 -0.27
N ALA A 462 14.43 26.73 0.76
CA ALA A 462 13.24 25.89 0.80
C ALA A 462 11.96 26.72 0.62
N ASP A 463 11.80 27.81 1.38
CA ASP A 463 10.64 28.70 1.33
C ASP A 463 10.45 29.32 -0.06
N VAL A 464 11.55 29.80 -0.67
CA VAL A 464 11.54 30.38 -2.02
C VAL A 464 11.15 29.33 -3.07
N LEU A 465 11.77 28.14 -3.05
CA LEU A 465 11.50 27.10 -4.05
C LEU A 465 10.06 26.59 -3.96
N VAL A 466 9.59 26.30 -2.74
CA VAL A 466 8.25 25.77 -2.50
C VAL A 466 7.19 26.82 -2.87
N SER A 467 7.32 28.05 -2.38
CA SER A 467 6.39 29.14 -2.72
C SER A 467 6.37 29.41 -4.22
N LYS A 468 7.53 29.41 -4.88
CA LYS A 468 7.62 29.59 -6.34
C LYS A 468 6.85 28.49 -7.09
N GLN A 469 7.08 27.23 -6.76
CA GLN A 469 6.38 26.13 -7.42
C GLN A 469 4.87 26.23 -7.24
N TYR A 470 4.39 26.59 -6.04
CA TYR A 470 2.95 26.75 -5.80
C TYR A 470 2.33 27.82 -6.71
N HIS A 471 2.94 29.00 -6.81
CA HIS A 471 2.41 30.12 -7.58
C HIS A 471 2.56 29.95 -9.10
N GLU A 472 3.63 29.29 -9.55
CA GLU A 472 3.91 29.08 -10.98
C GLU A 472 3.31 27.78 -11.52
N ALA A 473 2.75 26.91 -10.67
CA ALA A 473 2.14 25.66 -11.09
C ALA A 473 0.96 25.90 -12.05
N ASN A 474 0.96 25.20 -13.18
CA ASN A 474 -0.13 25.18 -14.15
C ASN A 474 -1.06 23.95 -13.99
N ASN A 475 -0.84 23.15 -12.94
CA ASN A 475 -1.58 21.93 -12.65
C ASN A 475 -1.64 21.68 -11.13
N MET A 476 -2.62 20.89 -10.68
CA MET A 476 -2.84 20.60 -9.26
C MET A 476 -1.77 19.69 -8.66
N THR A 477 -1.13 18.80 -9.43
CA THR A 477 -0.06 17.93 -8.93
C THR A 477 1.09 18.75 -8.36
N ASP A 478 1.60 19.72 -9.11
CA ASP A 478 2.74 20.54 -8.68
C ASP A 478 2.36 21.53 -7.58
N ALA A 479 1.15 22.12 -7.66
CA ALA A 479 0.64 23.03 -6.64
C ALA A 479 0.47 22.32 -5.29
N LEU A 480 -0.16 21.13 -5.30
CA LEU A 480 -0.36 20.35 -4.08
C LEU A 480 0.95 19.79 -3.54
N ALA A 481 1.90 19.38 -4.40
CA ALA A 481 3.22 18.94 -3.95
C ALA A 481 3.95 20.05 -3.18
N ALA A 482 3.91 21.29 -3.68
CA ALA A 482 4.46 22.45 -3.00
C ALA A 482 3.73 22.74 -1.68
N LEU A 483 2.40 22.78 -1.69
CA LEU A 483 1.61 23.03 -0.48
C LEU A 483 1.87 21.96 0.61
N SER A 484 1.93 20.69 0.20
CA SER A 484 2.25 19.57 1.09
C SER A 484 3.64 19.71 1.70
N ALA A 485 4.63 20.11 0.90
CA ALA A 485 5.98 20.32 1.35
C ALA A 485 6.08 21.50 2.35
N ALA A 486 5.35 22.60 2.11
CA ALA A 486 5.27 23.73 3.03
C ALA A 486 4.70 23.31 4.40
N VAL A 487 3.66 22.48 4.41
CA VAL A 487 3.06 21.95 5.64
C VAL A 487 4.02 20.99 6.36
N ALA A 488 4.59 20.03 5.63
CA ALA A 488 5.47 19.01 6.20
C ALA A 488 6.75 19.62 6.81
N ALA A 489 7.37 20.59 6.14
CA ALA A 489 8.58 21.25 6.64
C ALA A 489 8.29 22.46 7.54
N GLN A 490 7.01 22.80 7.76
CA GLN A 490 6.55 23.97 8.54
C GLN A 490 7.20 25.28 8.07
N LEU A 491 7.22 25.49 6.75
CA LEU A 491 7.88 26.65 6.13
C LEU A 491 7.14 27.97 6.41
N PRO A 492 7.84 29.11 6.41
CA PRO A 492 7.23 30.43 6.58
C PRO A 492 6.04 30.72 5.67
N CYS A 493 6.08 30.27 4.41
CA CYS A 493 5.01 30.50 3.44
C CYS A 493 3.73 29.70 3.73
N ARG A 494 3.77 28.66 4.58
CA ARG A 494 2.70 27.68 4.78
C ARG A 494 1.32 28.33 4.99
N ASP A 495 1.22 29.25 5.94
CA ASP A 495 -0.09 29.79 6.34
C ASP A 495 -0.71 30.64 5.22
N ALA A 496 0.12 31.41 4.50
CA ALA A 496 -0.33 32.17 3.34
C ALA A 496 -0.84 31.23 2.23
N LEU A 497 -0.06 30.21 1.86
CA LEU A 497 -0.46 29.27 0.80
C LEU A 497 -1.71 28.48 1.17
N MET A 498 -1.84 28.04 2.44
CA MET A 498 -3.03 27.33 2.93
C MET A 498 -4.28 28.21 2.88
N GLN A 499 -4.15 29.50 3.22
CA GLN A 499 -5.27 30.45 3.16
C GLN A 499 -5.65 30.77 1.70
N GLU A 500 -4.68 30.99 0.82
CA GLU A 500 -4.92 31.20 -0.62
C GLU A 500 -5.62 30.01 -1.26
N TYR A 501 -5.20 28.79 -0.90
CA TYR A 501 -5.84 27.58 -1.40
C TYR A 501 -7.30 27.49 -0.94
N ASP A 502 -7.58 27.74 0.33
CA ASP A 502 -8.95 27.77 0.87
C ASP A 502 -9.78 28.86 0.17
N ASP A 503 -9.30 30.11 0.10
CA ASP A 503 -10.03 31.21 -0.54
C ASP A 503 -10.34 30.94 -2.02
N LYS A 504 -9.46 30.23 -2.73
CA LYS A 504 -9.69 29.83 -4.12
C LYS A 504 -10.65 28.65 -4.25
N TRP A 505 -10.54 27.65 -3.38
CA TRP A 505 -11.13 26.32 -3.62
C TRP A 505 -12.24 25.93 -2.65
N HIS A 506 -12.61 26.77 -1.68
CA HIS A 506 -13.57 26.38 -0.63
C HIS A 506 -14.93 25.85 -1.11
N GLN A 507 -15.35 26.18 -2.34
CA GLN A 507 -16.59 25.70 -2.94
C GLN A 507 -16.45 24.31 -3.60
N ASP A 508 -15.24 23.85 -3.89
CA ASP A 508 -14.98 22.53 -4.48
C ASP A 508 -14.57 21.55 -3.38
N GLY A 509 -15.51 20.68 -2.99
CA GLY A 509 -15.29 19.74 -1.91
C GLY A 509 -14.17 18.72 -2.16
N LEU A 510 -13.95 18.28 -3.40
CA LEU A 510 -12.91 17.29 -3.73
C LEU A 510 -11.51 17.92 -3.69
N VAL A 511 -11.41 19.19 -4.06
CA VAL A 511 -10.16 19.96 -3.95
C VAL A 511 -9.86 20.28 -2.49
N MET A 512 -10.89 20.61 -1.70
CA MET A 512 -10.77 20.86 -0.25
C MET A 512 -10.49 19.61 0.57
N ASP A 513 -10.83 18.41 0.10
CA ASP A 513 -10.40 17.16 0.74
C ASP A 513 -8.88 17.09 0.88
N LYS A 514 -8.15 17.48 -0.17
CA LYS A 514 -6.68 17.47 -0.17
C LYS A 514 -6.14 18.42 0.90
N TRP A 515 -6.75 19.59 1.01
CA TRP A 515 -6.41 20.58 2.03
C TRP A 515 -6.73 20.09 3.45
N PHE A 516 -7.88 19.43 3.67
CA PHE A 516 -8.20 18.83 4.97
C PHE A 516 -7.21 17.73 5.36
N ILE A 517 -6.77 16.91 4.39
CA ILE A 517 -5.74 15.89 4.64
C ILE A 517 -4.43 16.55 5.09
N LEU A 518 -4.01 17.64 4.44
CA LEU A 518 -2.80 18.37 4.86
C LEU A 518 -2.94 18.97 6.27
N GLN A 519 -4.11 19.53 6.60
CA GLN A 519 -4.36 20.02 7.96
C GLN A 519 -4.30 18.88 8.98
N ALA A 520 -4.95 17.74 8.69
CA ALA A 520 -5.03 16.60 9.59
C ALA A 520 -3.69 15.87 9.78
N THR A 521 -2.82 15.91 8.77
CA THR A 521 -1.49 15.27 8.77
C THR A 521 -0.34 16.23 9.06
N SER A 522 -0.66 17.47 9.45
CA SER A 522 0.32 18.47 9.83
C SER A 522 1.18 18.00 11.03
N PRO A 523 2.50 18.22 10.99
CA PRO A 523 3.39 17.96 12.13
C PRO A 523 3.34 19.06 13.21
N ALA A 524 2.52 20.11 13.02
CA ALA A 524 2.42 21.21 13.96
C ALA A 524 1.88 20.75 15.33
N ALA A 525 2.45 21.27 16.42
CA ALA A 525 2.09 20.89 17.79
C ALA A 525 0.60 21.11 18.12
N ASN A 526 -0.06 22.09 17.48
CA ASN A 526 -1.47 22.43 17.68
C ASN A 526 -2.41 21.74 16.69
N VAL A 527 -1.96 20.70 15.96
CA VAL A 527 -2.75 20.05 14.90
C VAL A 527 -4.15 19.62 15.34
N LEU A 528 -4.32 19.06 16.53
CA LEU A 528 -5.65 18.64 17.02
C LEU A 528 -6.59 19.84 17.28
N GLU A 529 -6.04 20.95 17.76
CA GLU A 529 -6.81 22.20 17.94
C GLU A 529 -7.32 22.70 16.59
N THR A 530 -6.43 22.75 15.59
CA THR A 530 -6.78 23.10 14.22
C THR A 530 -7.84 22.15 13.66
N VAL A 531 -7.65 20.83 13.75
CA VAL A 531 -8.61 19.83 13.27
C VAL A 531 -9.98 20.00 13.92
N ARG A 532 -10.04 20.25 15.24
CA ARG A 532 -11.30 20.51 15.95
C ARG A 532 -11.98 21.79 15.45
N GLY A 533 -11.22 22.87 15.24
CA GLY A 533 -11.74 24.10 14.67
C GLY A 533 -12.33 23.91 13.27
N LEU A 534 -11.70 23.06 12.45
CA LEU A 534 -12.14 22.76 11.08
C LEU A 534 -13.44 21.97 10.99
N LEU A 535 -13.95 21.42 12.09
CA LEU A 535 -15.32 20.89 12.12
C LEU A 535 -16.39 21.96 11.84
N GLN A 536 -16.05 23.24 12.01
CA GLN A 536 -16.92 24.39 11.70
C GLN A 536 -16.53 25.06 10.37
N HIS A 537 -15.59 24.49 9.63
CA HIS A 537 -15.11 25.10 8.38
C HIS A 537 -16.20 25.13 7.31
N ARG A 538 -16.22 26.20 6.49
CA ARG A 538 -17.21 26.41 5.41
C ARG A 538 -17.32 25.25 4.41
N SER A 539 -16.25 24.47 4.26
CA SER A 539 -16.18 23.32 3.33
C SER A 539 -16.32 21.95 4.03
N PHE A 540 -16.53 21.92 5.35
CA PHE A 540 -16.69 20.69 6.11
C PHE A 540 -18.15 20.43 6.48
N THR A 541 -18.56 19.17 6.45
CA THR A 541 -19.85 18.73 7.00
C THR A 541 -19.80 17.26 7.39
N MET A 542 -20.39 16.92 8.55
CA MET A 542 -20.57 15.55 9.00
C MET A 542 -21.56 14.73 8.15
N SER A 543 -22.28 15.36 7.22
CA SER A 543 -23.17 14.62 6.31
C SER A 543 -22.43 13.96 5.15
N ASN A 544 -21.20 14.40 4.84
CA ASN A 544 -20.47 13.94 3.65
C ASN A 544 -19.31 12.99 4.03
N PRO A 545 -19.33 11.72 3.60
CA PRO A 545 -18.30 10.74 3.92
C PRO A 545 -16.88 11.13 3.49
N ASN A 546 -16.74 11.83 2.35
CA ASN A 546 -15.43 12.27 1.87
C ASN A 546 -14.83 13.29 2.85
N ARG A 547 -15.60 14.31 3.27
CA ARG A 547 -15.13 15.30 4.24
C ARG A 547 -14.70 14.64 5.56
N ILE A 548 -15.50 13.71 6.07
CA ILE A 548 -15.19 12.96 7.30
C ILE A 548 -13.87 12.21 7.17
N ARG A 549 -13.66 11.49 6.05
CA ARG A 549 -12.42 10.74 5.81
C ARG A 549 -11.21 11.64 5.66
N SER A 550 -11.35 12.75 4.94
CA SER A 550 -10.26 13.68 4.65
C SER A 550 -9.78 14.48 5.86
N LEU A 551 -10.66 14.73 6.85
CA LEU A 551 -10.29 15.43 8.08
C LEU A 551 -10.07 14.46 9.25
N ILE A 552 -11.14 13.77 9.68
CA ILE A 552 -11.14 12.95 10.89
C ILE A 552 -10.40 11.62 10.63
N GLY A 553 -10.68 10.98 9.50
CA GLY A 553 -10.01 9.74 9.09
C GLY A 553 -8.51 9.93 8.89
N ALA A 554 -8.11 10.99 8.18
CA ALA A 554 -6.71 11.33 7.97
C ALA A 554 -5.98 11.63 9.29
N PHE A 555 -6.62 12.34 10.22
CA PHE A 555 -6.03 12.59 11.54
C PHE A 555 -5.77 11.28 12.30
N ALA A 556 -6.79 10.42 12.40
CA ALA A 556 -6.69 9.19 13.20
C ALA A 556 -5.81 8.11 12.54
N GLY A 557 -5.88 7.96 11.21
CA GLY A 557 -5.23 6.86 10.47
C GLY A 557 -3.93 7.24 9.76
N SER A 558 -3.66 8.54 9.54
CA SER A 558 -2.47 9.03 8.81
C SER A 558 -1.63 10.03 9.60
N ASN A 559 -2.07 10.43 10.80
CA ASN A 559 -1.24 11.18 11.76
C ASN A 559 -1.14 10.41 13.10
N PRO A 560 -0.58 9.19 13.11
CA PRO A 560 -0.52 8.38 14.32
C PRO A 560 0.27 9.05 15.45
N ALA A 561 1.26 9.91 15.16
CA ALA A 561 1.98 10.65 16.19
C ALA A 561 1.06 11.58 17.00
N ALA A 562 0.21 12.36 16.33
CA ALA A 562 -0.75 13.24 16.99
C ALA A 562 -1.96 12.48 17.56
N PHE A 563 -2.46 11.48 16.84
CA PHE A 563 -3.58 10.66 17.33
C PHE A 563 -3.22 9.90 18.62
N HIS A 564 -1.98 9.40 18.70
CA HIS A 564 -1.42 8.75 19.88
C HIS A 564 -0.64 9.70 20.80
N ALA A 565 -1.01 10.98 20.81
CA ALA A 565 -0.51 11.95 21.80
C ALA A 565 -0.63 11.36 23.22
N GLU A 566 0.39 11.55 24.04
CA GLU A 566 0.52 10.84 25.32
C GLU A 566 -0.57 11.18 26.34
N ASP A 567 -1.19 12.35 26.19
CA ASP A 567 -2.31 12.78 27.01
C ASP A 567 -3.59 11.98 26.70
N GLY A 568 -3.70 11.37 25.51
CA GLY A 568 -4.86 10.63 25.02
C GLY A 568 -5.92 11.51 24.36
N SER A 569 -5.60 12.77 24.03
CA SER A 569 -6.52 13.73 23.43
C SER A 569 -7.06 13.30 22.07
N GLY A 570 -6.22 12.65 21.24
CA GLY A 570 -6.63 12.08 19.95
C GLY A 570 -7.69 10.98 20.09
N TYR A 571 -7.58 10.13 21.11
CA TYR A 571 -8.57 9.08 21.38
C TYR A 571 -9.93 9.69 21.77
N GLN A 572 -9.92 10.69 22.66
CA GLN A 572 -11.16 11.34 23.10
C GLN A 572 -11.84 12.09 21.96
N PHE A 573 -11.07 12.77 21.12
CA PHE A 573 -11.59 13.38 19.89
C PHE A 573 -12.30 12.35 19.00
N LEU A 574 -11.68 11.20 18.76
CA LEU A 574 -12.29 10.18 17.93
C LEU A 574 -13.54 9.57 18.58
N VAL A 575 -13.55 9.39 19.90
CA VAL A 575 -14.76 8.94 20.63
C VAL A 575 -15.93 9.90 20.44
N GLU A 576 -15.70 11.22 20.50
CA GLU A 576 -16.73 12.23 20.23
C GLU A 576 -17.28 12.09 18.80
N MET A 577 -16.40 11.97 17.81
CA MET A 577 -16.80 11.84 16.41
C MET A 577 -17.56 10.53 16.15
N LEU A 578 -17.09 9.42 16.73
CA LEU A 578 -17.75 8.11 16.60
C LEU A 578 -19.07 8.04 17.35
N THR A 579 -19.26 8.82 18.40
CA THR A 579 -20.56 8.91 19.09
C THR A 579 -21.64 9.51 18.19
N ASP A 580 -21.31 10.53 17.38
CA ASP A 580 -22.21 11.04 16.32
C ASP A 580 -22.38 9.98 15.21
N LEU A 581 -21.25 9.51 14.67
CA LEU A 581 -21.26 8.65 13.47
C LEU A 581 -21.89 7.27 13.71
N ASN A 582 -21.87 6.76 14.94
CA ASN A 582 -22.59 5.53 15.30
C ASN A 582 -24.07 5.61 14.92
N SER A 583 -24.69 6.77 15.15
CA SER A 583 -26.11 7.00 14.83
C SER A 583 -26.29 7.49 13.40
N ARG A 584 -25.37 8.32 12.90
CA ARG A 584 -25.50 8.98 11.59
C ARG A 584 -25.16 8.06 10.42
N ASN A 585 -24.05 7.35 10.51
CA ASN A 585 -23.50 6.53 9.42
C ASN A 585 -22.55 5.45 9.97
N PRO A 586 -23.09 4.29 10.40
CA PRO A 586 -22.32 3.21 11.02
C PRO A 586 -21.15 2.69 10.19
N GLN A 587 -21.30 2.62 8.87
CA GLN A 587 -20.23 2.16 7.98
C GLN A 587 -19.03 3.09 8.01
N VAL A 588 -19.26 4.41 7.97
CA VAL A 588 -18.18 5.41 8.10
C VAL A 588 -17.59 5.36 9.51
N ALA A 589 -18.42 5.24 10.56
CA ALA A 589 -17.94 5.05 11.93
C ALA A 589 -17.00 3.84 12.06
N SER A 590 -17.37 2.72 11.46
CA SER A 590 -16.57 1.49 11.47
C SER A 590 -15.25 1.61 10.70
N ARG A 591 -15.20 2.41 9.63
CA ARG A 591 -13.91 2.73 8.99
C ARG A 591 -13.02 3.56 9.91
N LEU A 592 -13.61 4.50 10.66
CA LEU A 592 -12.87 5.45 11.50
C LEU A 592 -12.43 4.88 12.85
N ILE A 593 -13.06 3.82 13.37
CA ILE A 593 -12.65 3.18 14.63
C ILE A 593 -11.38 2.32 14.47
N GLU A 594 -10.98 2.00 13.24
CA GLU A 594 -9.89 1.08 12.93
C GLU A 594 -8.57 1.39 13.68
N PRO A 595 -8.13 2.67 13.84
CA PRO A 595 -6.94 2.99 14.63
C PRO A 595 -7.03 2.62 16.12
N LEU A 596 -8.23 2.68 16.73
CA LEU A 596 -8.42 2.33 18.15
C LEU A 596 -8.30 0.83 18.42
N ILE A 597 -8.71 -0.01 17.48
CA ILE A 597 -8.69 -1.47 17.68
C ILE A 597 -7.28 -2.07 17.57
N ARG A 598 -6.28 -1.26 17.17
CA ARG A 598 -4.86 -1.67 17.11
C ARG A 598 -4.14 -1.55 18.46
N LEU A 599 -4.85 -1.30 19.56
CA LEU A 599 -4.28 -1.02 20.89
C LEU A 599 -3.14 -1.96 21.31
N LYS A 600 -3.24 -3.27 21.05
CA LYS A 600 -2.24 -4.27 21.48
C LYS A 600 -0.86 -4.08 20.83
N ARG A 601 -0.74 -3.25 19.79
CA ARG A 601 0.52 -2.87 19.15
C ARG A 601 1.20 -1.67 19.79
N TYR A 602 0.63 -1.05 20.82
CA TYR A 602 1.20 0.13 21.49
C TYR A 602 1.66 -0.18 22.92
N ASP A 603 2.37 0.77 23.55
CA ASP A 603 2.80 0.64 24.94
C ASP A 603 1.61 0.56 25.93
N ALA A 604 1.88 0.10 27.14
CA ALA A 604 0.85 -0.16 28.14
C ALA A 604 0.02 1.07 28.52
N LYS A 605 0.62 2.27 28.55
CA LYS A 605 -0.09 3.52 28.91
C LYS A 605 -1.05 3.92 27.79
N ARG A 606 -0.65 3.80 26.54
CA ARG A 606 -1.55 3.99 25.38
C ARG A 606 -2.64 2.94 25.33
N GLN A 607 -2.30 1.67 25.59
CA GLN A 607 -3.29 0.58 25.66
C GLN A 607 -4.41 0.84 26.67
N GLU A 608 -4.08 1.29 27.87
CA GLU A 608 -5.06 1.60 28.91
C GLU A 608 -6.04 2.70 28.44
N LYS A 609 -5.51 3.78 27.85
CA LYS A 609 -6.32 4.90 27.33
C LYS A 609 -7.20 4.48 26.15
N MET A 610 -6.66 3.71 25.20
CA MET A 610 -7.42 3.20 24.05
C MET A 610 -8.50 2.21 24.49
N ARG A 611 -8.20 1.34 25.47
CA ARG A 611 -9.20 0.43 26.07
C ARG A 611 -10.33 1.21 26.75
N ALA A 612 -10.01 2.27 27.50
CA ALA A 612 -11.02 3.12 28.11
C ALA A 612 -11.93 3.79 27.06
N ALA A 613 -11.34 4.28 25.96
CA ALA A 613 -12.10 4.83 24.83
C ALA A 613 -13.04 3.79 24.18
N LEU A 614 -12.56 2.56 23.97
CA LEU A 614 -13.36 1.46 23.43
C LEU A 614 -14.51 1.05 24.38
N GLU A 615 -14.26 0.98 25.69
CA GLU A 615 -15.32 0.69 26.68
C GLU A 615 -16.38 1.81 26.75
N GLN A 616 -15.97 3.07 26.57
CA GLN A 616 -16.92 4.19 26.45
C GLN A 616 -17.82 4.04 25.21
N LEU A 617 -17.24 3.69 24.05
CA LEU A 617 -18.00 3.43 22.83
C LEU A 617 -18.92 2.20 22.97
N LYS A 618 -18.46 1.16 23.67
CA LYS A 618 -19.25 -0.04 23.97
C LYS A 618 -20.50 0.28 24.79
N GLY A 619 -20.42 1.28 25.66
CA GLY A 619 -21.53 1.74 26.51
C GLY A 619 -22.51 2.69 25.83
N LEU A 620 -22.35 2.99 24.53
CA LEU A 620 -23.28 3.85 23.79
C LEU A 620 -24.68 3.23 23.74
N GLU A 621 -25.69 4.08 23.93
CA GLU A 621 -27.07 3.73 23.60
C GLU A 621 -27.19 3.49 22.08
N ASN A 622 -27.91 2.44 21.68
CA ASN A 622 -28.07 2.06 20.27
C ASN A 622 -26.73 1.87 19.52
N LEU A 623 -25.77 1.19 20.15
CA LEU A 623 -24.52 0.79 19.49
C LEU A 623 -24.81 -0.03 18.23
N SER A 624 -24.32 0.45 17.09
CA SER A 624 -24.45 -0.22 15.79
C SER A 624 -23.74 -1.57 15.76
N GLY A 625 -24.26 -2.50 14.94
CA GLY A 625 -23.62 -3.80 14.71
C GLY A 625 -22.19 -3.66 14.18
N ASP A 626 -21.98 -2.67 13.28
CA ASP A 626 -20.69 -2.36 12.68
C ASP A 626 -19.61 -2.10 13.74
N LEU A 627 -19.91 -1.23 14.72
CA LEU A 627 -18.98 -0.89 15.80
C LEU A 627 -18.89 -2.01 16.85
N TYR A 628 -20.02 -2.65 17.18
CA TYR A 628 -20.05 -3.74 18.16
C TYR A 628 -19.07 -4.86 17.80
N GLU A 629 -19.07 -5.30 16.54
CA GLU A 629 -18.16 -6.36 16.07
C GLU A 629 -16.68 -6.01 16.31
N LYS A 630 -16.27 -4.80 15.91
CA LYS A 630 -14.88 -4.35 16.06
C LYS A 630 -14.49 -4.13 17.51
N ILE A 631 -15.37 -3.52 18.30
CA ILE A 631 -15.12 -3.22 19.72
C ILE A 631 -14.99 -4.52 20.53
N THR A 632 -15.89 -5.48 20.31
CA THR A 632 -15.85 -6.75 21.05
C THR A 632 -14.60 -7.56 20.75
N LYS A 633 -14.18 -7.63 19.48
CA LYS A 633 -12.92 -8.27 19.09
C LYS A 633 -11.70 -7.56 19.69
N ALA A 634 -11.70 -6.23 19.72
CA ALA A 634 -10.58 -5.45 20.25
C ALA A 634 -10.40 -5.56 21.78
N LEU A 635 -11.49 -5.73 22.51
CA LEU A 635 -11.50 -5.80 23.98
C LEU A 635 -11.24 -7.22 24.53
N ALA A 636 -11.34 -8.26 23.70
CA ALA A 636 -10.89 -9.61 24.02
C ALA A 636 -9.36 -9.70 24.05
#